data_AF-A0A8C7SWY5-F1
#
_entry.id   AF-A0A8C7SWY5-F1
#
_cell.length_a   1.000
_cell.length_b   1.000
_cell.length_c   1.000
_cell.angle_alpha   90.00
_cell.angle_beta   90.00
_cell.angle_gamma   90.00
#
_symmetry.space_group_name_H-M   'P 1'
#
loop_
_entity.id
_entity.type
_entity.pdbx_description
1 polymer ?
#
loop_
_entity_poly.entity_id
_entity_poly.type
_entity_poly.pdbx_seq_one_letter_code
_entity_poly.pdbx_strand_id
1 'polypeptide(L)'
;MTEQEQQEFIDSLEAVQSWIHVVQERLRVNDNTQGPRAALQARLRETEKIHESEHEGRVKMDMVLVAAEVLLQNGDQETRSKTHTKLKELKASWEETCTFIIHCHSRIEWVWLHWSEYLKAHEEVEMWLVRMRRSLEPEVELQLGVKEKLWQVDHQHVLLSDVQSQALLLERLLDEAAALHNRTQDPSVDQEAQERLQEAYNSIRDRAEERLSVLQKIAEEHQIYQSYVLKFQAWLVSKAKELNTLTESEDTAENNLQALQTLDDSVASEERTLQHIEGMVEAVRANTSPGGVEVVEEEVEELRLAWQRLRQSLCEAGEGLRISLDSQSQYQSHCQRLGEDIAQLQALLHRLTRDLETAREGDRSEEQMVGQWRKYMNVRNTLSAEESQVENLKAQLKELFRFSQDSRHLSDDVLAVVKEHQSVKCRAMKLCVESETGLRQVLQDPLHGFSQWSQLVSQVLEASAEVSEFSHIALLVQNIERLMMQSLQLQERLSLLQVKRDLLVSVFGSDRAESLLTELNAAVKNRELLHSQLLQRKGRLQGLISRTKDFGDAYESIRSKLTLLRDRLISADILQPDILAKKSQSDQLRGIKKDLEDCEAHITALETLVSSSSTNKTRSERLYGDWRNLYKAVRVKGNESEESIREHESFHESLLNVEKWLMIMRQKLESYRSSAGEWSVDNRQHEAERALGEFPEKELQLHQTEVEGQGVLKRTSEEGRVHILRDMKRLRESWMALHDLSLNLFRYITQGSRSSYREGTSEMGDQSGSGGRHPRHRGSFTLIKTKMEDPVMDQGFARKTSGGLQSSSQHTTVRFTIYNDSINSQSHTHYFLVNKMISTSNGHDPGSALSAAEYEDRRRIFEAWLQKENDTLSGILNTKGLLSTRELKIRQKTLKTLRSSLGWGQEQFQLLLMSGAAASGSGVGADHWAEDVGMEEIRYRWMLYKSKLKDVGDLKALLNVKVRAAVYIWLLVVGTCTLTSVGSCMVFPVSAGFRVNRAVCEEAVQLGGVVFRRTHGSRPSPPDYYSHNTKRGKSTLKQLVCVYTVEHSTSNRNPWNDRPSDAGHRPVKIKYVYFMRTQLCITINTTNDLLPV
;
A
#
# COMPACT_ATOMS: atom_id res chain seq x y z
N MET A 1 7.46 28.58 -186.73
CA MET A 1 8.75 28.84 -186.10
C MET A 1 9.32 30.13 -186.65
N THR A 2 9.23 31.16 -185.84
CA THR A 2 9.86 32.46 -185.97
C THR A 2 11.03 32.51 -184.99
N GLU A 3 12.02 33.36 -185.29
CA GLU A 3 13.17 33.60 -184.41
C GLU A 3 12.72 34.16 -183.04
N GLN A 4 11.62 34.92 -183.04
CA GLN A 4 10.96 35.44 -181.83
C GLN A 4 10.42 34.33 -180.91
N GLU A 5 9.68 33.33 -181.41
CA GLU A 5 9.19 32.20 -180.60
C GLU A 5 10.35 31.44 -179.92
N GLN A 6 11.52 31.38 -180.56
CA GLN A 6 12.71 30.76 -179.96
C GLN A 6 13.37 31.65 -178.91
N GLN A 7 13.45 32.96 -179.15
CA GLN A 7 14.02 33.92 -178.20
C GLN A 7 13.17 34.02 -176.92
N GLU A 8 11.84 34.08 -177.02
CA GLU A 8 10.94 34.17 -175.86
C GLU A 8 11.06 32.93 -174.94
N PHE A 9 11.32 31.73 -175.50
CA PHE A 9 11.64 30.53 -174.73
C PHE A 9 13.05 30.58 -174.11
N ILE A 10 14.04 31.21 -174.76
CA ILE A 10 15.39 31.38 -174.21
C ILE A 10 15.38 32.37 -173.05
N ASP A 11 14.78 33.55 -173.24
CA ASP A 11 14.71 34.62 -172.22
C ASP A 11 13.98 34.14 -170.96
N SER A 12 12.87 33.41 -171.13
CA SER A 12 12.13 32.83 -169.99
C SER A 12 12.91 31.70 -169.31
N LEU A 13 13.59 30.84 -170.07
CA LEU A 13 14.45 29.77 -169.53
C LEU A 13 15.60 30.35 -168.70
N GLU A 14 16.28 31.38 -169.20
CA GLU A 14 17.33 32.10 -168.48
C GLU A 14 16.79 32.79 -167.22
N ALA A 15 15.57 33.33 -167.25
CA ALA A 15 14.92 33.93 -166.08
C ALA A 15 14.62 32.91 -164.97
N VAL A 16 14.21 31.67 -165.30
CA VAL A 16 14.05 30.59 -164.31
C VAL A 16 15.42 30.12 -163.81
N GLN A 17 16.37 29.87 -164.71
CA GLN A 17 17.72 29.39 -164.33
C GLN A 17 18.46 30.40 -163.45
N SER A 18 18.30 31.71 -163.71
CA SER A 18 18.81 32.79 -162.86
C SER A 18 18.19 32.77 -161.47
N TRP A 19 16.86 32.62 -161.35
CA TRP A 19 16.18 32.50 -160.05
C TRP A 19 16.64 31.25 -159.29
N ILE A 20 16.73 30.10 -159.96
CA ILE A 20 17.22 28.84 -159.38
C ILE A 20 18.64 29.04 -158.83
N HIS A 21 19.56 29.60 -159.62
CA HIS A 21 20.94 29.84 -159.19
C HIS A 21 21.03 30.81 -157.99
N VAL A 22 20.25 31.90 -157.98
CA VAL A 22 20.21 32.86 -156.86
C VAL A 22 19.65 32.21 -155.59
N VAL A 23 18.64 31.36 -155.71
CA VAL A 23 18.08 30.60 -154.59
C VAL A 23 19.07 29.56 -154.08
N GLN A 24 19.72 28.78 -154.96
CA GLN A 24 20.72 27.78 -154.59
C GLN A 24 21.89 28.41 -153.82
N GLU A 25 22.41 29.56 -154.25
CA GLU A 25 23.50 30.23 -153.53
C GLU A 25 23.03 30.82 -152.18
N ARG A 26 21.81 31.41 -152.11
CA ARG A 26 21.22 31.85 -150.83
C ARG A 26 21.04 30.68 -149.87
N LEU A 27 20.60 29.51 -150.34
CA LEU A 27 20.50 28.29 -149.54
C LEU A 27 21.89 27.82 -149.09
N ARG A 28 22.88 27.77 -149.99
CA ARG A 28 24.26 27.34 -149.68
C ARG A 28 24.92 28.16 -148.55
N VAL A 29 24.59 29.44 -148.43
CA VAL A 29 25.05 30.31 -147.32
C VAL A 29 24.27 30.08 -146.02
N ASN A 30 23.00 29.70 -146.10
CA ASN A 30 22.12 29.54 -144.93
C ASN A 30 22.04 28.11 -144.39
N ASP A 31 22.41 27.09 -145.16
CA ASP A 31 22.28 25.65 -144.83
C ASP A 31 23.31 25.16 -143.77
N ASN A 32 23.39 25.89 -142.66
CA ASN A 32 24.32 25.69 -141.56
C ASN A 32 23.60 25.89 -140.22
N THR A 33 23.78 24.97 -139.28
CA THR A 33 23.21 25.03 -137.92
C THR A 33 24.18 25.59 -136.86
N GLN A 34 25.44 25.85 -137.24
CA GLN A 34 26.50 26.26 -136.31
C GLN A 34 26.49 27.77 -135.97
N GLY A 35 27.01 28.10 -134.79
CA GLY A 35 27.05 29.44 -134.22
C GLY A 35 25.84 29.76 -133.33
N PRO A 36 25.79 30.98 -132.77
CA PRO A 36 24.84 31.32 -131.72
C PRO A 36 23.39 31.33 -132.16
N ARG A 37 22.49 31.09 -131.21
CA ARG A 37 21.04 31.02 -131.41
C ARG A 37 20.44 32.21 -132.17
N ALA A 38 20.99 33.41 -131.99
CA ALA A 38 20.60 34.61 -132.73
C ALA A 38 20.97 34.55 -134.23
N ALA A 39 22.12 33.96 -134.57
CA ALA A 39 22.52 33.70 -135.95
C ALA A 39 21.68 32.59 -136.58
N LEU A 40 21.35 31.54 -135.82
CA LEU A 40 20.43 30.49 -136.27
C LEU A 40 19.04 31.05 -136.57
N GLN A 41 18.50 31.92 -135.71
CA GLN A 41 17.22 32.62 -135.94
C GLN A 41 17.29 33.57 -137.16
N ALA A 42 18.44 34.19 -137.42
CA ALA A 42 18.63 35.03 -138.60
C ALA A 42 18.62 34.20 -139.90
N ARG A 43 19.24 33.01 -139.90
CA ARG A 43 19.18 32.07 -141.04
C ARG A 43 17.78 31.50 -141.24
N LEU A 44 17.05 31.19 -140.16
CA LEU A 44 15.65 30.74 -140.24
C LEU A 44 14.78 31.78 -140.97
N ARG A 45 14.88 33.05 -140.58
CA ARG A 45 14.20 34.17 -141.25
C ARG A 45 14.65 34.41 -142.69
N GLU A 46 15.80 33.91 -143.10
CA GLU A 46 16.24 33.99 -144.49
C GLU A 46 15.74 32.80 -145.31
N THR A 47 15.67 31.59 -144.74
CA THR A 47 15.05 30.43 -145.40
C THR A 47 13.53 30.56 -145.50
N GLU A 48 12.87 31.20 -144.53
CA GLU A 48 11.47 31.65 -144.63
C GLU A 48 11.25 32.47 -145.93
N LYS A 49 12.03 33.53 -146.15
CA LYS A 49 11.96 34.35 -147.37
C LYS A 49 12.31 33.59 -148.65
N ILE A 50 13.22 32.62 -148.58
CA ILE A 50 13.54 31.77 -149.75
C ILE A 50 12.31 30.90 -150.10
N HIS A 51 11.67 30.30 -149.09
CA HIS A 51 10.45 29.50 -149.25
C HIS A 51 9.27 30.35 -149.76
N GLU A 52 9.07 31.57 -149.25
CA GLU A 52 8.10 32.53 -149.80
C GLU A 52 8.37 32.85 -151.28
N SER A 53 9.64 33.04 -151.66
CA SER A 53 10.04 33.33 -153.05
C SER A 53 9.82 32.18 -154.04
N GLU A 54 9.51 30.96 -153.57
CA GLU A 54 9.15 29.82 -154.43
C GLU A 54 7.91 30.11 -155.30
N HIS A 55 7.01 31.01 -154.88
CA HIS A 55 5.92 31.47 -155.77
C HIS A 55 6.42 32.28 -156.98
N GLU A 56 7.43 33.13 -156.80
CA GLU A 56 8.07 33.87 -157.90
C GLU A 56 8.76 32.91 -158.88
N GLY A 57 9.40 31.87 -158.35
CA GLY A 57 9.98 30.78 -159.13
C GLY A 57 8.94 30.01 -159.95
N ARG A 58 7.80 29.65 -159.33
CA ARG A 58 6.69 28.97 -160.02
C ARG A 58 6.14 29.78 -161.19
N VAL A 59 5.87 31.07 -161.00
CA VAL A 59 5.36 31.94 -162.07
C VAL A 59 6.31 31.98 -163.27
N LYS A 60 7.63 32.02 -163.04
CA LYS A 60 8.62 31.95 -164.13
C LYS A 60 8.65 30.56 -164.79
N MET A 61 8.52 29.48 -164.02
CA MET A 61 8.44 28.11 -164.54
C MET A 61 7.21 27.92 -165.44
N ASP A 62 6.05 28.47 -165.05
CA ASP A 62 4.83 28.47 -165.86
C ASP A 62 5.00 29.27 -167.17
N MET A 63 5.69 30.42 -167.13
CA MET A 63 6.04 31.18 -168.34
C MET A 63 6.90 30.36 -169.31
N VAL A 64 7.89 29.62 -168.81
CA VAL A 64 8.72 28.72 -169.64
C VAL A 64 7.90 27.59 -170.24
N LEU A 65 6.96 27.01 -169.50
CA LEU A 65 6.07 25.95 -170.01
C LEU A 65 5.17 26.46 -171.14
N VAL A 66 4.62 27.67 -171.01
CA VAL A 66 3.81 28.32 -172.07
C VAL A 66 4.66 28.62 -173.31
N ALA A 67 5.84 29.23 -173.14
CA ALA A 67 6.73 29.52 -174.27
C ALA A 67 7.22 28.24 -174.97
N ALA A 68 7.51 27.18 -174.20
CA ALA A 68 7.90 25.90 -174.74
C ALA A 68 6.76 25.19 -175.48
N GLU A 69 5.50 25.32 -175.03
CA GLU A 69 4.36 24.70 -175.73
C GLU A 69 4.24 25.21 -177.17
N VAL A 70 4.46 26.50 -177.40
CA VAL A 70 4.48 27.09 -178.76
C VAL A 70 5.56 26.43 -179.63
N LEU A 71 6.77 26.22 -179.11
CA LEU A 71 7.85 25.51 -179.82
C LEU A 71 7.57 24.01 -180.00
N LEU A 72 6.88 23.37 -179.06
CA LEU A 72 6.49 21.96 -179.17
C LEU A 72 5.37 21.75 -180.21
N GLN A 73 4.44 22.70 -180.35
CA GLN A 73 3.43 22.70 -181.39
C GLN A 73 4.03 23.06 -182.76
N ASN A 74 4.69 24.22 -182.88
CA ASN A 74 5.12 24.82 -184.17
C ASN A 74 6.53 24.42 -184.64
N GLY A 75 7.29 23.66 -183.86
CA GLY A 75 8.68 23.28 -184.15
C GLY A 75 8.85 22.17 -185.17
N ASP A 76 10.11 21.93 -185.57
CA ASP A 76 10.52 20.71 -186.26
C ASP A 76 10.93 19.61 -185.24
N GLN A 77 11.25 18.40 -185.71
CA GLN A 77 11.52 17.29 -184.80
C GLN A 77 12.80 17.50 -183.96
N GLU A 78 13.79 18.23 -184.49
CA GLU A 78 15.02 18.54 -183.76
C GLU A 78 14.76 19.61 -182.68
N THR A 79 14.01 20.67 -183.00
CA THR A 79 13.62 21.70 -182.03
C THR A 79 12.73 21.13 -180.93
N ARG A 80 11.77 20.25 -181.26
CA ARG A 80 10.95 19.53 -180.26
C ARG A 80 11.81 18.72 -179.30
N SER A 81 12.77 17.95 -179.83
CA SER A 81 13.71 17.15 -179.03
C SER A 81 14.56 18.02 -178.09
N LYS A 82 15.19 19.08 -178.61
CA LYS A 82 15.99 20.02 -177.81
C LYS A 82 15.16 20.72 -176.72
N THR A 83 13.92 21.11 -177.03
CA THR A 83 13.00 21.75 -176.08
C THR A 83 12.59 20.80 -174.96
N HIS A 84 12.24 19.55 -175.28
CA HIS A 84 11.95 18.53 -174.26
C HIS A 84 13.15 18.22 -173.35
N THR A 85 14.37 18.15 -173.89
CA THR A 85 15.59 17.94 -173.07
C THR A 85 15.80 19.10 -172.10
N LYS A 86 15.77 20.35 -172.59
CA LYS A 86 15.87 21.56 -171.75
C LYS A 86 14.79 21.63 -170.67
N LEU A 87 13.53 21.34 -171.02
CA LEU A 87 12.43 21.29 -170.04
C LEU A 87 12.64 20.20 -168.97
N LYS A 88 13.17 19.04 -169.36
CA LYS A 88 13.46 17.93 -168.42
C LYS A 88 14.58 18.30 -167.44
N GLU A 89 15.65 18.91 -167.94
CA GLU A 89 16.77 19.39 -167.13
C GLU A 89 16.34 20.51 -166.18
N LEU A 90 15.58 21.49 -166.69
CA LEU A 90 15.01 22.57 -165.89
C LEU A 90 14.07 22.03 -164.81
N LYS A 91 13.18 21.10 -165.16
CA LYS A 91 12.26 20.47 -164.22
C LYS A 91 13.01 19.72 -163.11
N ALA A 92 14.04 18.95 -163.44
CA ALA A 92 14.83 18.24 -162.45
C ALA A 92 15.52 19.22 -161.48
N SER A 93 16.13 20.29 -161.99
CA SER A 93 16.77 21.32 -161.17
C SER A 93 15.76 22.12 -160.33
N TRP A 94 14.54 22.34 -160.84
CA TRP A 94 13.43 22.92 -160.10
C TRP A 94 12.99 22.02 -158.92
N GLU A 95 12.73 20.73 -159.18
CA GLU A 95 12.29 19.76 -158.16
C GLU A 95 13.37 19.54 -157.08
N GLU A 96 14.65 19.47 -157.49
CA GLU A 96 15.80 19.44 -156.59
C GLU A 96 15.89 20.70 -155.72
N THR A 97 15.76 21.89 -156.33
CA THR A 97 15.83 23.16 -155.60
C THR A 97 14.69 23.30 -154.60
N CYS A 98 13.45 22.97 -154.96
CA CYS A 98 12.32 23.01 -154.04
C CYS A 98 12.50 22.03 -152.86
N THR A 99 13.02 20.83 -153.15
CA THR A 99 13.37 19.85 -152.11
C THR A 99 14.45 20.40 -151.17
N PHE A 100 15.45 21.10 -151.70
CA PHE A 100 16.52 21.70 -150.91
C PHE A 100 16.06 22.92 -150.10
N ILE A 101 15.12 23.75 -150.61
CA ILE A 101 14.46 24.81 -149.83
C ILE A 101 13.81 24.20 -148.57
N ILE A 102 12.96 23.20 -148.76
CA ILE A 102 12.22 22.55 -147.65
C ILE A 102 13.20 21.91 -146.66
N HIS A 103 14.17 21.14 -147.14
CA HIS A 103 15.16 20.48 -146.28
C HIS A 103 16.00 21.49 -145.48
N CYS A 104 16.50 22.55 -146.12
CA CYS A 104 17.29 23.59 -145.48
C CYS A 104 16.47 24.34 -144.41
N HIS A 105 15.25 24.77 -144.77
CA HIS A 105 14.34 25.47 -143.86
C HIS A 105 14.00 24.60 -142.63
N SER A 106 13.42 23.40 -142.83
CA SER A 106 13.01 22.54 -141.71
C SER A 106 14.19 22.05 -140.86
N ARG A 107 15.40 21.91 -141.41
CA ARG A 107 16.59 21.56 -140.61
C ARG A 107 17.01 22.67 -139.66
N ILE A 108 16.93 23.93 -140.09
CA ILE A 108 17.24 25.10 -139.27
C ILE A 108 16.12 25.37 -138.27
N GLU A 109 14.86 25.28 -138.71
CA GLU A 109 13.66 25.40 -137.88
C GLU A 109 13.70 24.38 -136.74
N TRP A 110 13.96 23.11 -137.05
CA TRP A 110 14.02 22.04 -136.05
C TRP A 110 15.06 22.31 -134.98
N VAL A 111 16.31 22.66 -135.33
CA VAL A 111 17.35 22.98 -134.32
C VAL A 111 16.97 24.22 -133.52
N TRP A 112 16.33 25.23 -134.13
CA TRP A 112 15.92 26.44 -133.42
C TRP A 112 14.76 26.18 -132.45
N LEU A 113 13.75 25.38 -132.83
CA LEU A 113 12.65 24.95 -131.98
C LEU A 113 13.15 24.07 -130.82
N HIS A 114 13.98 23.08 -131.11
CA HIS A 114 14.53 22.16 -130.10
C HIS A 114 15.36 22.92 -129.04
N TRP A 115 16.19 23.88 -129.47
CA TRP A 115 16.91 24.80 -128.58
C TRP A 115 15.96 25.78 -127.85
N SER A 116 14.76 26.04 -128.36
CA SER A 116 13.74 26.84 -127.66
C SER A 116 13.06 26.07 -126.52
N GLU A 117 12.97 24.75 -126.63
CA GLU A 117 12.41 23.88 -125.60
C GLU A 117 13.43 23.59 -124.50
N TYR A 118 14.68 23.32 -124.88
CA TYR A 118 15.82 23.25 -123.96
C TYR A 118 15.92 24.47 -123.03
N LEU A 119 15.83 25.69 -123.56
CA LEU A 119 15.98 26.90 -122.75
C LEU A 119 14.87 27.05 -121.68
N LYS A 120 13.64 26.64 -121.99
CA LYS A 120 12.54 26.64 -120.99
C LYS A 120 12.83 25.65 -119.85
N ALA A 121 13.26 24.44 -120.19
CA ALA A 121 13.62 23.43 -119.21
C ALA A 121 14.84 23.85 -118.36
N HIS A 122 15.82 24.55 -118.96
CA HIS A 122 16.93 25.16 -118.24
C HIS A 122 16.46 26.26 -117.28
N GLU A 123 15.61 27.20 -117.73
CA GLU A 123 15.04 28.25 -116.88
C GLU A 123 14.24 27.67 -115.70
N GLU A 124 13.48 26.58 -115.91
CA GLU A 124 12.75 25.87 -114.85
C GLU A 124 13.69 25.22 -113.83
N VAL A 125 14.75 24.52 -114.28
CA VAL A 125 15.75 23.90 -113.40
C VAL A 125 16.57 24.96 -112.66
N GLU A 126 16.99 26.05 -113.31
CA GLU A 126 17.73 27.16 -112.69
C GLU A 126 16.88 27.85 -111.60
N MET A 127 15.60 28.13 -111.88
CA MET A 127 14.66 28.67 -110.90
C MET A 127 14.37 27.71 -109.75
N TRP A 128 14.44 26.40 -109.97
CA TRP A 128 14.38 25.40 -108.91
C TRP A 128 15.67 25.37 -108.07
N LEU A 129 16.85 25.40 -108.70
CA LEU A 129 18.15 25.45 -108.02
C LEU A 129 18.26 26.70 -107.13
N VAL A 130 17.86 27.88 -107.61
CA VAL A 130 17.85 29.12 -106.81
C VAL A 130 16.88 29.03 -105.63
N ARG A 131 15.71 28.40 -105.82
CA ARG A 131 14.72 28.20 -104.75
C ARG A 131 15.24 27.24 -103.67
N MET A 132 15.78 26.09 -104.09
CA MET A 132 16.26 25.06 -103.17
C MET A 132 17.54 25.47 -102.44
N ARG A 133 18.42 26.24 -103.09
CA ARG A 133 19.58 26.87 -102.44
C ARG A 133 19.13 27.77 -101.28
N ARG A 134 18.10 28.60 -101.49
CA ARG A 134 17.55 29.51 -100.47
C ARG A 134 16.80 28.80 -99.34
N SER A 135 16.07 27.71 -99.59
CA SER A 135 15.44 26.96 -98.50
C SER A 135 16.45 26.21 -97.63
N LEU A 136 17.58 25.79 -98.20
CA LEU A 136 18.70 25.19 -97.46
C LEU A 136 19.65 26.23 -96.83
N GLU A 137 19.54 27.52 -97.19
CA GLU A 137 20.48 28.60 -96.85
C GLU A 137 20.58 28.91 -95.33
N PRO A 138 19.48 29.00 -94.56
CA PRO A 138 19.54 29.20 -93.11
C PRO A 138 20.17 28.01 -92.39
N GLU A 139 20.78 28.23 -91.22
CA GLU A 139 21.25 27.14 -90.35
C GLU A 139 20.08 26.31 -89.77
N VAL A 140 20.39 25.25 -89.02
CA VAL A 140 19.37 24.42 -88.35
C VAL A 140 18.84 25.15 -87.12
N GLU A 141 17.54 25.47 -87.12
CA GLU A 141 16.86 26.01 -85.95
C GLU A 141 16.73 24.93 -84.87
N LEU A 142 17.45 25.10 -83.75
CA LEU A 142 17.38 24.19 -82.61
C LEU A 142 15.95 24.14 -82.05
N GLN A 143 15.46 22.95 -81.74
CA GLN A 143 14.09 22.72 -81.27
C GLN A 143 14.00 22.46 -79.76
N LEU A 144 12.78 22.44 -79.21
CA LEU A 144 12.51 22.22 -77.78
C LEU A 144 12.75 20.76 -77.36
N GLY A 145 12.11 19.78 -78.02
CA GLY A 145 12.14 18.38 -77.58
C GLY A 145 12.38 17.38 -78.72
N VAL A 146 12.44 16.09 -78.37
CA VAL A 146 12.68 14.99 -79.32
C VAL A 146 11.65 14.91 -80.46
N LYS A 147 10.38 15.29 -80.21
CA LYS A 147 9.30 15.19 -81.20
C LYS A 147 9.51 16.19 -82.34
N GLU A 148 9.88 17.41 -81.98
CA GLU A 148 10.10 18.51 -82.91
C GLU A 148 11.39 18.29 -83.71
N LYS A 149 12.42 17.71 -83.08
CA LYS A 149 13.65 17.26 -83.76
C LYS A 149 13.39 16.13 -84.77
N LEU A 150 12.61 15.11 -84.38
CA LEU A 150 12.21 14.03 -85.30
C LEU A 150 11.36 14.57 -86.46
N TRP A 151 10.46 15.53 -86.21
CA TRP A 151 9.71 16.19 -87.28
C TRP A 151 10.61 16.96 -88.26
N GLN A 152 11.69 17.60 -87.79
CA GLN A 152 12.69 18.20 -88.68
C GLN A 152 13.43 17.14 -89.52
N VAL A 153 13.74 15.98 -88.95
CA VAL A 153 14.33 14.84 -89.70
C VAL A 153 13.37 14.36 -90.79
N ASP A 154 12.10 14.13 -90.47
CA ASP A 154 11.07 13.72 -91.43
C ASP A 154 10.89 14.77 -92.55
N HIS A 155 10.84 16.06 -92.19
CA HIS A 155 10.72 17.15 -93.16
C HIS A 155 11.95 17.23 -94.08
N GLN A 156 13.15 17.09 -93.54
CA GLN A 156 14.39 17.09 -94.32
C GLN A 156 14.52 15.83 -95.21
N HIS A 157 13.98 14.69 -94.79
CA HIS A 157 13.88 13.49 -95.63
C HIS A 157 13.01 13.73 -96.87
N VAL A 158 11.85 14.39 -96.71
CA VAL A 158 10.98 14.76 -97.86
C VAL A 158 11.72 15.72 -98.79
N LEU A 159 12.35 16.78 -98.24
CA LEU A 159 13.09 17.77 -99.02
C LEU A 159 14.28 17.14 -99.78
N LEU A 160 14.99 16.19 -99.17
CA LEU A 160 16.05 15.43 -99.86
C LEU A 160 15.47 14.53 -100.98
N SER A 161 14.31 13.90 -100.75
CA SER A 161 13.65 13.11 -101.79
C SER A 161 13.20 13.98 -102.98
N ASP A 162 12.68 15.18 -102.71
CA ASP A 162 12.37 16.18 -103.73
C ASP A 162 13.63 16.59 -104.52
N VAL A 163 14.77 16.79 -103.87
CA VAL A 163 16.07 17.03 -104.54
C VAL A 163 16.47 15.86 -105.42
N GLN A 164 16.50 14.65 -104.88
CA GLN A 164 16.90 13.44 -105.60
C GLN A 164 15.97 13.14 -106.80
N SER A 165 14.69 13.53 -106.73
CA SER A 165 13.74 13.39 -107.84
C SER A 165 14.13 14.18 -109.10
N GLN A 166 14.88 15.28 -108.96
CA GLN A 166 15.27 16.12 -110.09
C GLN A 166 16.47 15.56 -110.87
N ALA A 167 17.18 14.55 -110.36
CA ALA A 167 18.35 13.97 -111.02
C ALA A 167 18.06 13.51 -112.45
N LEU A 168 16.94 12.82 -112.68
CA LEU A 168 16.54 12.31 -114.00
C LEU A 168 16.06 13.41 -114.96
N LEU A 169 15.64 14.57 -114.46
CA LEU A 169 15.31 15.73 -115.29
C LEU A 169 16.60 16.45 -115.70
N LEU A 170 17.55 16.58 -114.78
CA LEU A 170 18.87 17.17 -115.04
C LEU A 170 19.69 16.33 -116.02
N GLU A 171 19.78 15.02 -115.82
CA GLU A 171 20.49 14.08 -116.72
C GLU A 171 20.01 14.25 -118.17
N ARG A 172 18.69 14.23 -118.39
CA ARG A 172 18.07 14.45 -119.71
C ARG A 172 18.28 15.85 -120.28
N LEU A 173 18.40 16.86 -119.42
CA LEU A 173 18.69 18.24 -119.83
C LEU A 173 20.16 18.39 -120.26
N LEU A 174 21.08 17.70 -119.60
CA LEU A 174 22.51 17.66 -119.96
C LEU A 174 22.74 16.87 -121.26
N ASP A 175 22.07 15.72 -121.44
CA ASP A 175 22.05 14.99 -122.71
C ASP A 175 21.61 15.89 -123.88
N GLU A 176 20.57 16.71 -123.68
CA GLU A 176 20.11 17.63 -124.71
C GLU A 176 21.04 18.84 -124.90
N ALA A 177 21.66 19.35 -123.84
CA ALA A 177 22.72 20.37 -123.97
C ALA A 177 23.87 19.85 -124.86
N ALA A 178 24.33 18.62 -124.61
CA ALA A 178 25.35 17.97 -125.42
C ALA A 178 24.86 17.72 -126.87
N ALA A 179 23.62 17.27 -127.06
CA ALA A 179 23.06 17.06 -128.39
C ALA A 179 22.84 18.36 -129.17
N LEU A 180 22.56 19.49 -128.50
CA LEU A 180 22.51 20.83 -129.09
C LEU A 180 23.92 21.36 -129.38
N HIS A 181 24.87 21.23 -128.47
CA HIS A 181 26.27 21.66 -128.67
C HIS A 181 26.90 20.93 -129.87
N ASN A 182 26.69 19.62 -130.02
CA ASN A 182 27.16 18.86 -131.18
C ASN A 182 26.59 19.37 -132.53
N ARG A 183 25.42 20.01 -132.54
CA ARG A 183 24.77 20.57 -133.75
C ARG A 183 25.06 22.05 -133.99
N THR A 184 25.39 22.80 -132.94
CA THR A 184 25.48 24.27 -132.94
C THR A 184 26.89 24.80 -132.65
N GLN A 185 27.71 24.07 -131.89
CA GLN A 185 29.04 24.49 -131.40
C GLN A 185 29.00 25.81 -130.61
N ASP A 186 27.89 26.09 -129.93
CA ASP A 186 27.73 27.31 -129.13
C ASP A 186 28.19 27.12 -127.66
N PRO A 187 28.89 28.11 -127.07
CA PRO A 187 29.34 28.04 -125.67
C PRO A 187 28.25 28.06 -124.60
N SER A 188 27.03 28.54 -124.88
CA SER A 188 25.96 28.57 -123.86
C SER A 188 25.43 27.19 -123.46
N VAL A 189 25.79 26.15 -124.23
CA VAL A 189 25.40 24.75 -124.02
C VAL A 189 26.60 23.79 -124.02
N ASP A 190 27.83 24.32 -123.93
CA ASP A 190 29.05 23.52 -123.96
C ASP A 190 29.30 22.71 -122.68
N GLN A 191 30.42 21.98 -122.65
CA GLN A 191 30.82 21.14 -121.53
C GLN A 191 30.96 21.92 -120.22
N GLU A 192 31.46 23.17 -120.26
CA GLU A 192 31.63 24.00 -119.06
C GLU A 192 30.25 24.49 -118.54
N ALA A 193 29.33 24.82 -119.46
CA ALA A 193 27.95 25.15 -119.10
C ALA A 193 27.22 23.95 -118.44
N GLN A 194 27.42 22.74 -118.98
CA GLN A 194 26.89 21.50 -118.44
C GLN A 194 27.47 21.16 -117.06
N GLU A 195 28.80 21.25 -116.90
CA GLU A 195 29.49 20.99 -115.64
C GLU A 195 29.04 21.98 -114.54
N ARG A 196 28.97 23.29 -114.85
CA ARG A 196 28.48 24.30 -113.89
C ARG A 196 27.04 24.04 -113.41
N LEU A 197 26.16 23.55 -114.29
CA LEU A 197 24.78 23.19 -113.91
C LEU A 197 24.75 21.94 -113.02
N GLN A 198 25.57 20.94 -113.35
CA GLN A 198 25.70 19.69 -112.59
C GLN A 198 26.32 19.91 -111.21
N GLU A 199 27.32 20.78 -111.09
CA GLU A 199 27.91 21.24 -109.82
C GLU A 199 26.90 22.01 -108.96
N ALA A 200 26.11 22.91 -109.57
CA ALA A 200 25.09 23.66 -108.87
C ALA A 200 24.01 22.77 -108.23
N TYR A 201 23.65 21.65 -108.90
CA TYR A 201 22.79 20.60 -108.35
C TYR A 201 23.49 19.77 -107.26
N ASN A 202 24.71 19.29 -107.51
CA ASN A 202 25.48 18.50 -106.53
C ASN A 202 25.63 19.25 -105.21
N SER A 203 26.01 20.53 -105.27
CA SER A 203 26.09 21.45 -104.11
C SER A 203 24.79 21.55 -103.29
N ILE A 204 23.62 21.32 -103.90
CA ILE A 204 22.32 21.34 -103.23
C ILE A 204 21.97 19.98 -102.63
N ARG A 205 22.24 18.88 -103.36
CA ARG A 205 22.11 17.51 -102.82
C ARG A 205 23.00 17.33 -101.59
N ASP A 206 24.30 17.60 -101.73
CA ASP A 206 25.30 17.32 -100.70
C ASP A 206 24.99 18.11 -99.41
N ARG A 207 24.53 19.36 -99.55
CA ARG A 207 24.04 20.20 -98.44
C ARG A 207 22.74 19.68 -97.82
N ALA A 208 21.84 19.09 -98.60
CA ALA A 208 20.62 18.49 -98.08
C ALA A 208 20.89 17.18 -97.33
N GLU A 209 21.87 16.39 -97.77
CA GLU A 209 22.34 15.16 -97.15
C GLU A 209 23.13 15.44 -95.86
N GLU A 210 24.02 16.44 -95.86
CA GLU A 210 24.72 16.92 -94.66
C GLU A 210 23.73 17.41 -93.59
N ARG A 211 22.78 18.27 -93.97
CA ARG A 211 21.75 18.80 -93.05
C ARG A 211 20.89 17.67 -92.45
N LEU A 212 20.58 16.64 -93.25
CA LEU A 212 19.85 15.47 -92.78
C LEU A 212 20.68 14.67 -91.76
N SER A 213 21.95 14.42 -92.03
CA SER A 213 22.84 13.68 -91.12
C SER A 213 23.01 14.41 -89.77
N VAL A 214 23.14 15.74 -89.79
CA VAL A 214 23.18 16.56 -88.57
C VAL A 214 21.86 16.46 -87.80
N LEU A 215 20.72 16.62 -88.46
CA LEU A 215 19.39 16.51 -87.82
C LEU A 215 19.14 15.13 -87.23
N GLN A 216 19.48 14.06 -87.94
CA GLN A 216 19.37 12.67 -87.48
C GLN A 216 20.16 12.47 -86.19
N LYS A 217 21.45 12.85 -86.18
CA LYS A 217 22.30 12.76 -84.99
C LYS A 217 21.72 13.53 -83.80
N ILE A 218 21.23 14.76 -84.03
CA ILE A 218 20.62 15.62 -83.00
C ILE A 218 19.34 15.01 -82.40
N ALA A 219 18.54 14.31 -83.22
CA ALA A 219 17.36 13.59 -82.78
C ALA A 219 17.72 12.30 -82.04
N GLU A 220 18.69 11.52 -82.54
CA GLU A 220 19.19 10.28 -81.93
C GLU A 220 19.79 10.52 -80.54
N GLU A 221 20.65 11.52 -80.36
CA GLU A 221 21.25 11.87 -79.06
C GLU A 221 20.17 12.15 -78.00
N HIS A 222 19.16 12.95 -78.35
CA HIS A 222 18.03 13.27 -77.46
C HIS A 222 17.11 12.05 -77.26
N GLN A 223 16.88 11.22 -78.27
CA GLN A 223 16.05 10.01 -78.16
C GLN A 223 16.71 8.95 -77.25
N ILE A 224 18.03 8.75 -77.35
CA ILE A 224 18.77 7.83 -76.47
C ILE A 224 18.71 8.35 -75.02
N TYR A 225 18.95 9.64 -74.79
CA TYR A 225 18.79 10.31 -73.49
C TYR A 225 17.40 10.06 -72.90
N GLN A 226 16.32 10.40 -73.62
CA GLN A 226 14.95 10.21 -73.16
C GLN A 226 14.66 8.72 -72.86
N SER A 227 15.25 7.80 -73.63
CA SER A 227 15.13 6.36 -73.36
C SER A 227 15.77 5.94 -72.05
N TYR A 228 16.86 6.58 -71.61
CA TYR A 228 17.48 6.32 -70.30
C TYR A 228 16.68 6.96 -69.17
N VAL A 229 16.22 8.20 -69.35
CA VAL A 229 15.32 8.88 -68.39
C VAL A 229 14.10 8.02 -68.08
N LEU A 230 13.34 7.59 -69.11
CA LEU A 230 12.12 6.79 -68.92
C LEU A 230 12.38 5.45 -68.24
N LYS A 231 13.52 4.79 -68.53
CA LYS A 231 13.94 3.56 -67.84
C LYS A 231 14.27 3.82 -66.37
N PHE A 232 14.99 4.91 -66.07
CA PHE A 232 15.39 5.27 -64.71
C PHE A 232 14.20 5.72 -63.86
N GLN A 233 13.26 6.49 -64.41
CA GLN A 233 11.98 6.81 -63.77
C GLN A 233 11.18 5.55 -63.42
N ALA A 234 11.02 4.63 -64.37
CA ALA A 234 10.31 3.36 -64.13
C ALA A 234 11.01 2.50 -63.06
N TRP A 235 12.35 2.46 -63.07
CA TRP A 235 13.15 1.77 -62.06
C TRP A 235 13.03 2.41 -60.67
N LEU A 236 13.08 3.75 -60.57
CA LEU A 236 12.88 4.50 -59.32
C LEU A 236 11.51 4.19 -58.70
N VAL A 237 10.43 4.23 -59.50
CA VAL A 237 9.07 3.89 -59.06
C VAL A 237 8.99 2.42 -58.63
N SER A 238 9.64 1.50 -59.35
CA SER A 238 9.71 0.09 -58.96
C SER A 238 10.42 -0.11 -57.61
N LYS A 239 11.53 0.60 -57.38
CA LYS A 239 12.33 0.48 -56.15
C LYS A 239 11.69 1.18 -54.94
N ALA A 240 10.99 2.29 -55.16
CA ALA A 240 10.13 2.90 -54.14
C ALA A 240 8.98 1.97 -53.73
N LYS A 241 8.38 1.24 -54.69
CA LYS A 241 7.37 0.22 -54.38
C LYS A 241 7.95 -0.97 -53.60
N GLU A 242 9.15 -1.43 -53.96
CA GLU A 242 9.87 -2.51 -53.27
C GLU A 242 10.16 -2.13 -51.80
N LEU A 243 10.64 -0.90 -51.56
CA LEU A 243 10.80 -0.31 -50.22
C LEU A 243 9.47 -0.36 -49.44
N ASN A 244 8.38 0.16 -50.01
CA ASN A 244 7.09 0.19 -49.32
C ASN A 244 6.63 -1.23 -48.92
N THR A 245 6.77 -2.22 -49.82
CA THR A 245 6.43 -3.61 -49.49
C THR A 245 7.31 -4.24 -48.41
N LEU A 246 8.56 -3.80 -48.25
CA LEU A 246 9.42 -4.23 -47.14
C LEU A 246 9.03 -3.54 -45.82
N THR A 247 8.61 -2.26 -45.85
CA THR A 247 8.11 -1.56 -44.65
C THR A 247 6.73 -2.05 -44.18
N GLU A 248 5.94 -2.66 -45.07
CA GLU A 248 4.64 -3.26 -44.76
C GLU A 248 4.71 -4.76 -44.39
N SER A 249 5.90 -5.39 -44.45
CA SER A 249 6.05 -6.84 -44.25
C SER A 249 5.94 -7.28 -42.78
N GLU A 250 5.21 -8.37 -42.54
CA GLU A 250 5.13 -9.04 -41.23
C GLU A 250 6.37 -9.89 -40.87
N ASP A 251 7.40 -9.91 -41.72
CA ASP A 251 8.69 -10.56 -41.46
C ASP A 251 9.42 -9.98 -40.22
N THR A 252 10.44 -10.70 -39.74
CA THR A 252 11.23 -10.21 -38.60
C THR A 252 11.97 -8.92 -38.94
N ALA A 253 12.15 -8.03 -37.95
CA ALA A 253 12.88 -6.78 -38.16
C ALA A 253 14.32 -6.99 -38.66
N GLU A 254 14.95 -8.14 -38.33
CA GLU A 254 16.27 -8.54 -38.82
C GLU A 254 16.24 -8.98 -40.29
N ASN A 255 15.25 -9.79 -40.70
CA ASN A 255 15.04 -10.16 -42.11
C ASN A 255 14.77 -8.91 -42.97
N ASN A 256 13.85 -8.05 -42.51
CA ASN A 256 13.49 -6.82 -43.20
C ASN A 256 14.69 -5.85 -43.29
N LEU A 257 15.52 -5.75 -42.25
CA LEU A 257 16.73 -4.92 -42.27
C LEU A 257 17.80 -5.47 -43.25
N GLN A 258 17.97 -6.80 -43.35
CA GLN A 258 18.84 -7.41 -44.36
C GLN A 258 18.31 -7.22 -45.80
N ALA A 259 16.98 -7.28 -45.98
CA ALA A 259 16.33 -6.99 -47.26
C ALA A 259 16.50 -5.51 -47.65
N LEU A 260 16.31 -4.57 -46.71
CA LEU A 260 16.56 -3.14 -46.94
C LEU A 260 18.03 -2.84 -47.27
N GLN A 261 18.99 -3.53 -46.64
CA GLN A 261 20.41 -3.41 -47.01
C GLN A 261 20.66 -3.87 -48.46
N THR A 262 20.11 -5.02 -48.84
CA THR A 262 20.21 -5.54 -50.22
C THR A 262 19.56 -4.59 -51.24
N LEU A 263 18.45 -3.94 -50.85
CA LEU A 263 17.77 -2.93 -51.65
C LEU A 263 18.58 -1.63 -51.74
N ASP A 264 19.21 -1.19 -50.65
CA ASP A 264 20.02 0.02 -50.61
C ASP A 264 21.32 -0.12 -51.41
N ASP A 265 21.99 -1.27 -51.33
CA ASP A 265 23.13 -1.62 -52.21
C ASP A 265 22.73 -1.58 -53.69
N SER A 266 21.53 -2.10 -54.02
CA SER A 266 20.98 -2.03 -55.38
C SER A 266 20.73 -0.58 -55.82
N VAL A 267 20.13 0.25 -54.98
CA VAL A 267 19.82 1.66 -55.31
C VAL A 267 21.07 2.54 -55.37
N ALA A 268 22.06 2.29 -54.52
CA ALA A 268 23.36 2.94 -54.57
C ALA A 268 24.14 2.57 -55.84
N SER A 269 24.04 1.32 -56.31
CA SER A 269 24.76 0.87 -57.50
C SER A 269 24.33 1.56 -58.80
N GLU A 270 23.09 2.07 -58.84
CA GLU A 270 22.48 2.73 -60.00
C GLU A 270 22.70 4.26 -60.02
N GLU A 271 23.44 4.82 -59.05
CA GLU A 271 23.96 6.20 -59.14
C GLU A 271 24.77 6.41 -60.43
N ARG A 272 25.43 5.36 -60.93
CA ARG A 272 26.17 5.36 -62.20
C ARG A 272 25.27 5.62 -63.41
N THR A 273 24.00 5.18 -63.36
CA THR A 273 23.02 5.40 -64.42
C THR A 273 22.52 6.83 -64.40
N LEU A 274 22.33 7.42 -63.21
CA LEU A 274 22.07 8.86 -63.06
C LEU A 274 23.25 9.69 -63.60
N GLN A 275 24.49 9.39 -63.18
CA GLN A 275 25.70 10.05 -63.67
C GLN A 275 25.88 9.90 -65.20
N HIS A 276 25.43 8.79 -65.79
CA HIS A 276 25.42 8.62 -67.24
C HIS A 276 24.41 9.55 -67.93
N ILE A 277 23.18 9.65 -67.39
CA ILE A 277 22.15 10.57 -67.88
C ILE A 277 22.63 12.03 -67.77
N GLU A 278 23.19 12.42 -66.63
CA GLU A 278 23.81 13.73 -66.41
C GLU A 278 24.91 14.01 -67.46
N GLY A 279 25.77 13.02 -67.76
CA GLY A 279 26.79 13.13 -68.80
C GLY A 279 26.23 13.22 -70.23
N MET A 280 25.00 12.75 -70.49
CA MET A 280 24.32 12.94 -71.77
C MET A 280 23.71 14.34 -71.93
N VAL A 281 23.37 15.03 -70.82
CA VAL A 281 22.74 16.36 -70.87
C VAL A 281 23.55 17.34 -71.70
N GLU A 282 24.87 17.43 -71.52
CA GLU A 282 25.67 18.44 -72.23
C GLU A 282 25.66 18.26 -73.77
N ALA A 283 25.59 17.03 -74.27
CA ALA A 283 25.45 16.76 -75.70
C ALA A 283 24.05 17.14 -76.21
N VAL A 284 23.00 16.78 -75.46
CA VAL A 284 21.62 17.15 -75.79
C VAL A 284 21.45 18.68 -75.74
N ARG A 285 22.01 19.33 -74.74
CA ARG A 285 21.96 20.77 -74.46
C ARG A 285 22.56 21.60 -75.59
N ALA A 286 23.76 21.23 -76.07
CA ALA A 286 24.41 21.90 -77.19
C ALA A 286 23.55 21.91 -78.47
N ASN A 287 22.66 20.93 -78.60
CA ASN A 287 21.82 20.69 -79.77
C ASN A 287 20.31 20.97 -79.50
N THR A 288 19.96 21.75 -78.47
CA THR A 288 18.56 22.03 -78.06
C THR A 288 18.35 23.54 -77.86
N SER A 289 17.14 24.04 -78.13
CA SER A 289 16.79 25.45 -77.91
C SER A 289 16.80 25.83 -76.41
N PRO A 290 16.97 27.11 -76.03
CA PRO A 290 17.11 27.50 -74.62
C PRO A 290 15.97 27.02 -73.70
N GLY A 291 14.70 27.14 -74.11
CA GLY A 291 13.58 26.63 -73.32
C GLY A 291 13.49 25.09 -73.26
N GLY A 292 14.12 24.38 -74.21
CA GLY A 292 14.26 22.92 -74.15
C GLY A 292 15.43 22.49 -73.27
N VAL A 293 16.47 23.32 -73.17
CA VAL A 293 17.56 23.15 -72.19
C VAL A 293 17.03 23.26 -70.77
N GLU A 294 16.18 24.26 -70.48
CA GLU A 294 15.51 24.42 -69.18
C GLU A 294 14.70 23.16 -68.80
N VAL A 295 13.94 22.58 -69.75
CA VAL A 295 13.19 21.33 -69.52
C VAL A 295 14.10 20.12 -69.29
N VAL A 296 15.22 19.99 -70.01
CA VAL A 296 16.18 18.88 -69.80
C VAL A 296 16.93 19.02 -68.48
N GLU A 297 17.28 20.24 -68.06
CA GLU A 297 17.90 20.50 -66.76
C GLU A 297 16.92 20.23 -65.60
N GLU A 298 15.65 20.62 -65.73
CA GLU A 298 14.59 20.30 -64.77
C GLU A 298 14.32 18.79 -64.68
N GLU A 299 14.22 18.09 -65.82
CA GLU A 299 13.98 16.65 -65.87
C GLU A 299 15.08 15.85 -65.15
N VAL A 300 16.36 16.21 -65.33
CA VAL A 300 17.47 15.52 -64.66
C VAL A 300 17.59 15.89 -63.17
N GLU A 301 17.28 17.13 -62.77
CA GLU A 301 17.21 17.47 -61.35
C GLU A 301 16.05 16.74 -60.64
N GLU A 302 14.91 16.56 -61.30
CA GLU A 302 13.82 15.71 -60.82
C GLU A 302 14.26 14.24 -60.63
N LEU A 303 15.05 13.67 -61.55
CA LEU A 303 15.64 12.33 -61.37
C LEU A 303 16.59 12.27 -60.17
N ARG A 304 17.47 13.26 -60.05
CA ARG A 304 18.47 13.36 -58.97
C ARG A 304 17.77 13.47 -57.61
N LEU A 305 16.79 14.34 -57.49
CA LEU A 305 15.98 14.51 -56.29
C LEU A 305 15.13 13.26 -56.00
N ALA A 306 14.55 12.60 -57.01
CA ALA A 306 13.82 11.35 -56.82
C ALA A 306 14.71 10.20 -56.29
N TRP A 307 15.92 10.05 -56.82
CA TRP A 307 16.91 9.09 -56.31
C TRP A 307 17.35 9.44 -54.87
N GLN A 308 17.61 10.71 -54.57
CA GLN A 308 17.94 11.16 -53.21
C GLN A 308 16.79 10.92 -52.22
N ARG A 309 15.53 11.22 -52.59
CA ARG A 309 14.33 10.93 -51.79
C ARG A 309 14.20 9.43 -51.48
N LEU A 310 14.47 8.56 -52.46
CA LEU A 310 14.47 7.10 -52.28
C LEU A 310 15.60 6.63 -51.33
N ARG A 311 16.83 7.12 -51.50
CA ARG A 311 17.98 6.84 -50.62
C ARG A 311 17.72 7.30 -49.18
N GLN A 312 17.11 8.47 -49.00
CA GLN A 312 16.73 8.97 -47.68
C GLN A 312 15.66 8.08 -47.03
N SER A 313 14.64 7.68 -47.78
CA SER A 313 13.56 6.80 -47.30
C SER A 313 14.07 5.40 -46.92
N LEU A 314 15.05 4.86 -47.66
CA LEU A 314 15.77 3.63 -47.31
C LEU A 314 16.55 3.77 -46.00
N CYS A 315 17.23 4.89 -45.80
CA CYS A 315 17.98 5.18 -44.56
C CYS A 315 17.03 5.30 -43.35
N GLU A 316 15.92 6.02 -43.49
CA GLU A 316 14.91 6.20 -42.44
C GLU A 316 14.21 4.88 -42.07
N ALA A 317 13.85 4.05 -43.06
CA ALA A 317 13.29 2.72 -42.83
C ALA A 317 14.30 1.79 -42.12
N GLY A 318 15.57 1.79 -42.57
CA GLY A 318 16.64 1.00 -41.97
C GLY A 318 16.95 1.40 -40.52
N GLU A 319 16.99 2.70 -40.23
CA GLU A 319 17.19 3.19 -38.86
C GLU A 319 15.94 2.94 -37.98
N GLY A 320 14.73 3.07 -38.53
CA GLY A 320 13.50 2.72 -37.84
C GLY A 320 13.45 1.25 -37.40
N LEU A 321 13.84 0.33 -38.29
CA LEU A 321 13.99 -1.10 -37.93
C LEU A 321 15.12 -1.32 -36.92
N ARG A 322 16.24 -0.61 -37.02
CA ARG A 322 17.37 -0.73 -36.08
C ARG A 322 17.01 -0.25 -34.67
N ILE A 323 16.29 0.87 -34.55
CA ILE A 323 15.74 1.37 -33.28
C ILE A 323 14.70 0.39 -32.71
N SER A 324 13.83 -0.16 -33.55
CA SER A 324 12.86 -1.21 -33.13
C SER A 324 13.59 -2.43 -32.56
N LEU A 325 14.60 -2.94 -33.27
CA LEU A 325 15.38 -4.11 -32.87
C LEU A 325 16.16 -3.88 -31.58
N ASP A 326 16.82 -2.72 -31.42
CA ASP A 326 17.47 -2.35 -30.16
C ASP A 326 16.43 -2.31 -29.02
N SER A 327 15.28 -1.65 -29.22
CA SER A 327 14.22 -1.58 -28.21
C SER A 327 13.69 -2.97 -27.80
N GLN A 328 13.57 -3.90 -28.75
CA GLN A 328 13.21 -5.29 -28.50
C GLN A 328 14.29 -6.04 -27.72
N SER A 329 15.57 -5.87 -28.07
CA SER A 329 16.68 -6.48 -27.33
C SER A 329 16.78 -5.95 -25.90
N GLN A 330 16.58 -4.64 -25.71
CA GLN A 330 16.52 -4.01 -24.40
C GLN A 330 15.32 -4.54 -23.59
N TYR A 331 14.12 -4.66 -24.17
CA TYR A 331 12.97 -5.25 -23.48
C TYR A 331 13.27 -6.69 -23.02
N GLN A 332 13.79 -7.54 -23.91
CA GLN A 332 14.16 -8.92 -23.55
C GLN A 332 15.18 -8.97 -22.40
N SER A 333 16.21 -8.12 -22.43
CA SER A 333 17.21 -8.01 -21.35
C SER A 333 16.63 -7.51 -20.01
N HIS A 334 15.63 -6.62 -20.03
CA HIS A 334 14.94 -6.18 -18.81
C HIS A 334 13.99 -7.27 -18.28
N CYS A 335 13.30 -8.00 -19.16
CA CYS A 335 12.43 -9.12 -18.82
C CYS A 335 13.21 -10.29 -18.19
N GLN A 336 14.39 -10.63 -18.74
CA GLN A 336 15.27 -11.67 -18.17
C GLN A 336 15.72 -11.30 -16.75
N ARG A 337 16.32 -10.11 -16.57
CA ARG A 337 16.80 -9.64 -15.25
C ARG A 337 15.68 -9.55 -14.21
N LEU A 338 14.50 -9.06 -14.61
CA LEU A 338 13.35 -9.03 -13.72
C LEU A 338 12.90 -10.44 -13.31
N GLY A 339 12.87 -11.40 -14.25
CA GLY A 339 12.57 -12.81 -13.96
C GLY A 339 13.58 -13.45 -13.00
N GLU A 340 14.87 -13.16 -13.18
CA GLU A 340 15.95 -13.63 -12.29
C GLU A 340 15.82 -13.05 -10.88
N ASP A 341 15.56 -11.75 -10.72
CA ASP A 341 15.37 -11.11 -9.41
C ASP A 341 14.08 -11.60 -8.72
N ILE A 342 13.00 -11.86 -9.46
CA ILE A 342 11.76 -12.47 -8.92
C ILE A 342 12.08 -13.87 -8.37
N ALA A 343 12.75 -14.72 -9.14
CA ALA A 343 13.08 -16.09 -8.76
C ALA A 343 13.98 -16.14 -7.51
N GLN A 344 14.96 -15.23 -7.41
CA GLN A 344 15.79 -15.07 -6.21
C GLN A 344 14.95 -14.75 -4.97
N LEU A 345 14.05 -13.76 -5.05
CA LEU A 345 13.21 -13.38 -3.91
C LEU A 345 12.19 -14.48 -3.55
N GLN A 346 11.58 -15.15 -4.53
CA GLN A 346 10.70 -16.30 -4.31
C GLN A 346 11.42 -17.44 -3.55
N ALA A 347 12.63 -17.81 -4.00
CA ALA A 347 13.43 -18.84 -3.34
C ALA A 347 13.79 -18.46 -1.88
N LEU A 348 14.10 -17.19 -1.63
CA LEU A 348 14.34 -16.66 -0.29
C LEU A 348 13.08 -16.72 0.59
N LEU A 349 11.92 -16.30 0.07
CA LEU A 349 10.65 -16.35 0.79
C LEU A 349 10.22 -17.79 1.11
N HIS A 350 10.39 -18.74 0.20
CA HIS A 350 10.12 -20.16 0.45
C HIS A 350 11.10 -20.79 1.47
N ARG A 351 12.34 -20.30 1.59
CA ARG A 351 13.26 -20.67 2.68
C ARG A 351 12.75 -20.14 4.03
N LEU A 352 12.48 -18.83 4.09
CA LEU A 352 11.99 -18.16 5.31
C LEU A 352 10.62 -18.69 5.76
N THR A 353 9.77 -19.12 4.83
CA THR A 353 8.48 -19.79 5.10
C THR A 353 8.67 -21.08 5.88
N ARG A 354 9.56 -21.99 5.42
CA ARG A 354 9.94 -23.21 6.16
C ARG A 354 10.52 -22.92 7.53
N ASP A 355 11.29 -21.82 7.65
CA ASP A 355 11.86 -21.42 8.94
C ASP A 355 10.82 -20.98 9.98
N LEU A 356 9.63 -20.53 9.54
CA LEU A 356 8.50 -20.24 10.42
C LEU A 356 7.65 -21.50 10.78
N GLU A 357 7.65 -22.54 9.94
CA GLU A 357 6.82 -23.74 10.10
C GLU A 357 7.44 -24.82 11.00
N THR A 358 8.76 -24.84 11.10
CA THR A 358 9.57 -25.89 11.78
C THR A 358 9.55 -25.82 13.32
N ALA A 359 8.42 -25.45 13.93
CA ALA A 359 8.35 -25.04 15.34
C ALA A 359 7.01 -25.34 16.07
N ARG A 360 6.25 -26.36 15.65
CA ARG A 360 4.91 -26.65 16.24
C ARG A 360 4.82 -27.80 17.24
N GLU A 361 5.83 -28.66 17.32
CA GLU A 361 5.76 -29.94 18.05
C GLU A 361 6.99 -30.09 18.95
N GLY A 362 6.79 -30.06 20.27
CA GLY A 362 7.84 -30.10 21.29
C GLY A 362 7.33 -29.66 22.67
N ASP A 363 7.96 -30.16 23.73
CA ASP A 363 7.59 -29.79 25.11
C ASP A 363 8.13 -28.40 25.49
N ARG A 364 7.40 -27.63 26.29
CA ARG A 364 7.54 -26.17 26.41
C ARG A 364 8.67 -25.72 27.35
N SER A 365 9.89 -26.17 27.10
CA SER A 365 11.07 -25.61 27.77
C SER A 365 11.25 -24.13 27.41
N GLU A 366 11.61 -23.31 28.41
CA GLU A 366 11.92 -21.89 28.25
C GLU A 366 13.01 -21.67 27.19
N GLU A 367 14.04 -22.51 27.17
CA GLU A 367 15.16 -22.44 26.24
C GLU A 367 14.71 -22.66 24.78
N GLN A 368 13.74 -23.55 24.56
CA GLN A 368 13.16 -23.78 23.23
C GLN A 368 12.31 -22.59 22.78
N MET A 369 11.53 -21.98 23.69
CA MET A 369 10.77 -20.76 23.38
C MET A 369 11.69 -19.57 23.07
N VAL A 370 12.83 -19.42 23.76
CA VAL A 370 13.86 -18.41 23.44
C VAL A 370 14.51 -18.69 22.08
N GLY A 371 14.79 -19.96 21.76
CA GLY A 371 15.30 -20.39 20.45
C GLY A 371 14.33 -20.06 19.31
N GLN A 372 13.05 -20.37 19.48
CA GLN A 372 11.97 -20.07 18.53
C GLN A 372 11.79 -18.56 18.33
N TRP A 373 11.67 -17.78 19.42
CA TRP A 373 11.57 -16.32 19.36
C TRP A 373 12.76 -15.70 18.61
N ARG A 374 13.99 -16.15 18.91
CA ARG A 374 15.21 -15.68 18.21
C ARG A 374 15.19 -16.05 16.73
N LYS A 375 14.69 -17.25 16.37
CA LYS A 375 14.54 -17.68 14.96
C LYS A 375 13.54 -16.79 14.22
N TYR A 376 12.37 -16.53 14.81
CA TYR A 376 11.36 -15.64 14.23
C TYR A 376 11.86 -14.19 14.10
N MET A 377 12.57 -13.68 15.12
CA MET A 377 13.25 -12.37 15.07
C MET A 377 14.25 -12.28 13.92
N ASN A 378 15.05 -13.33 13.69
CA ASN A 378 16.00 -13.37 12.58
C ASN A 378 15.27 -13.32 11.23
N VAL A 379 14.23 -14.15 11.03
CA VAL A 379 13.38 -14.13 9.82
C VAL A 379 12.76 -12.74 9.60
N ARG A 380 12.22 -12.11 10.64
CA ARG A 380 11.64 -10.76 10.57
C ARG A 380 12.68 -9.71 10.15
N ASN A 381 13.90 -9.81 10.66
CA ASN A 381 14.99 -8.89 10.33
C ASN A 381 15.47 -9.08 8.89
N THR A 382 15.63 -10.32 8.41
CA THR A 382 15.92 -10.60 6.99
C THR A 382 14.85 -10.00 6.08
N LEU A 383 13.56 -10.26 6.33
CA LEU A 383 12.43 -9.68 5.58
C LEU A 383 12.36 -8.15 5.64
N SER A 384 13.08 -7.52 6.56
CA SER A 384 13.16 -6.05 6.66
C SER A 384 14.33 -5.47 5.86
N ALA A 385 15.37 -6.27 5.58
CA ALA A 385 16.47 -5.88 4.69
C ALA A 385 16.04 -5.95 3.21
N GLU A 386 15.31 -7.01 2.85
CA GLU A 386 14.87 -7.27 1.46
C GLU A 386 13.71 -6.37 0.99
N GLU A 387 13.19 -5.46 1.82
CA GLU A 387 12.22 -4.45 1.34
C GLU A 387 12.84 -3.58 0.23
N SER A 388 14.17 -3.43 0.24
CA SER A 388 14.93 -2.78 -0.85
C SER A 388 14.85 -3.56 -2.18
N GLN A 389 14.94 -4.90 -2.15
CA GLN A 389 14.75 -5.75 -3.33
C GLN A 389 13.29 -5.70 -3.82
N VAL A 390 12.32 -5.67 -2.90
CA VAL A 390 10.89 -5.54 -3.21
C VAL A 390 10.56 -4.22 -3.93
N GLU A 391 11.19 -3.09 -3.55
CA GLU A 391 11.03 -1.83 -4.30
C GLU A 391 11.84 -1.81 -5.60
N ASN A 392 13.01 -2.47 -5.67
CA ASN A 392 13.77 -2.65 -6.92
C ASN A 392 12.95 -3.40 -7.98
N LEU A 393 12.31 -4.52 -7.62
CA LEU A 393 11.42 -5.28 -8.50
C LEU A 393 10.27 -4.43 -9.08
N LYS A 394 9.66 -3.57 -8.25
CA LYS A 394 8.61 -2.63 -8.69
C LYS A 394 9.17 -1.56 -9.62
N ALA A 395 10.39 -1.09 -9.41
CA ALA A 395 11.07 -0.14 -10.28
C ALA A 395 11.41 -0.76 -11.65
N GLN A 396 11.97 -1.97 -11.67
CA GLN A 396 12.27 -2.71 -12.90
C GLN A 396 10.99 -3.00 -13.71
N LEU A 397 9.91 -3.46 -13.07
CA LEU A 397 8.61 -3.62 -13.72
C LEU A 397 8.10 -2.29 -14.30
N LYS A 398 8.32 -1.17 -13.61
CA LYS A 398 7.93 0.15 -14.09
C LYS A 398 8.71 0.56 -15.35
N GLU A 399 10.00 0.24 -15.42
CA GLU A 399 10.80 0.47 -16.64
C GLU A 399 10.34 -0.41 -17.81
N LEU A 400 9.71 -1.57 -17.59
CA LEU A 400 9.11 -2.35 -18.68
C LEU A 400 7.92 -1.64 -19.35
N PHE A 401 7.19 -0.77 -18.65
CA PHE A 401 6.06 -0.03 -19.24
C PHE A 401 6.48 1.13 -20.17
N ARG A 402 7.78 1.36 -20.39
CA ARG A 402 8.26 2.29 -21.45
C ARG A 402 8.31 1.64 -22.84
N PHE A 403 8.20 0.32 -22.91
CA PHE A 403 8.11 -0.46 -24.14
C PHE A 403 6.64 -0.75 -24.47
N SER A 404 6.32 -0.98 -25.75
CA SER A 404 4.94 -1.24 -26.23
C SER A 404 4.44 -2.68 -26.02
N GLN A 405 5.29 -3.57 -25.51
CA GLN A 405 5.08 -5.02 -25.46
C GLN A 405 4.35 -5.48 -24.17
N ASP A 406 3.63 -6.61 -24.23
CA ASP A 406 2.68 -7.03 -23.18
C ASP A 406 3.36 -7.69 -21.96
N SER A 407 3.78 -6.88 -21.00
CA SER A 407 4.48 -7.29 -19.77
C SER A 407 3.60 -7.84 -18.63
N ARG A 408 2.29 -8.10 -18.89
CA ARG A 408 1.32 -8.55 -17.85
C ARG A 408 1.79 -9.73 -17.01
N HIS A 409 2.40 -10.74 -17.63
CA HIS A 409 2.89 -11.94 -16.95
C HIS A 409 3.91 -11.58 -15.85
N LEU A 410 4.94 -10.79 -16.18
CA LEU A 410 5.90 -10.28 -15.20
C LEU A 410 5.24 -9.35 -14.17
N SER A 411 4.22 -8.59 -14.55
CA SER A 411 3.44 -7.79 -13.58
C SER A 411 2.70 -8.65 -12.56
N ASP A 412 2.14 -9.79 -12.98
CA ASP A 412 1.45 -10.74 -12.10
C ASP A 412 2.46 -11.50 -11.22
N ASP A 413 3.63 -11.85 -11.74
CA ASP A 413 4.71 -12.50 -10.97
C ASP A 413 5.33 -11.58 -9.91
N VAL A 414 5.58 -10.30 -10.25
CA VAL A 414 5.98 -9.28 -9.25
C VAL A 414 4.87 -9.09 -8.21
N LEU A 415 3.61 -9.02 -8.64
CA LEU A 415 2.48 -8.90 -7.70
C LEU A 415 2.38 -10.13 -6.78
N ALA A 416 2.66 -11.33 -7.27
CA ALA A 416 2.69 -12.56 -6.50
C ALA A 416 3.81 -12.55 -5.45
N VAL A 417 5.06 -12.27 -5.84
CA VAL A 417 6.19 -12.25 -4.87
C VAL A 417 6.07 -11.11 -3.86
N VAL A 418 5.50 -9.96 -4.25
CA VAL A 418 5.15 -8.87 -3.31
C VAL A 418 4.09 -9.31 -2.30
N LYS A 419 3.05 -10.05 -2.73
CA LYS A 419 2.02 -10.62 -1.83
C LYS A 419 2.61 -11.68 -0.90
N GLU A 420 3.48 -12.56 -1.40
CA GLU A 420 4.19 -13.54 -0.55
C GLU A 420 5.08 -12.83 0.47
N HIS A 421 5.87 -11.83 0.08
CA HIS A 421 6.71 -11.06 0.99
C HIS A 421 5.88 -10.46 2.14
N GLN A 422 4.77 -9.79 1.83
CA GLN A 422 3.89 -9.22 2.86
C GLN A 422 3.22 -10.30 3.72
N SER A 423 2.81 -11.43 3.14
CA SER A 423 2.25 -12.57 3.87
C SER A 423 3.25 -13.17 4.87
N VAL A 424 4.47 -13.47 4.42
CA VAL A 424 5.54 -14.02 5.26
C VAL A 424 6.01 -12.99 6.30
N LYS A 425 6.08 -11.70 5.96
CA LYS A 425 6.36 -10.60 6.92
C LYS A 425 5.29 -10.50 8.00
N CYS A 426 4.01 -10.57 7.65
CA CYS A 426 2.91 -10.58 8.62
C CYS A 426 2.95 -11.84 9.50
N ARG A 427 3.23 -13.02 8.92
CA ARG A 427 3.35 -14.28 9.67
C ARG A 427 4.53 -14.27 10.64
N ALA A 428 5.69 -13.78 10.19
CA ALA A 428 6.88 -13.62 11.03
C ALA A 428 6.64 -12.62 12.17
N MET A 429 6.05 -11.45 11.88
CA MET A 429 5.72 -10.44 12.89
C MET A 429 4.75 -10.99 13.95
N LYS A 430 3.71 -11.70 13.52
CA LYS A 430 2.74 -12.34 14.43
C LYS A 430 3.43 -13.37 15.33
N LEU A 431 4.21 -14.29 14.77
CA LEU A 431 4.92 -15.33 15.53
C LEU A 431 5.99 -14.74 16.47
N CYS A 432 6.65 -13.64 16.10
CA CYS A 432 7.50 -12.88 17.03
C CYS A 432 6.70 -12.41 18.24
N VAL A 433 5.57 -11.74 18.05
CA VAL A 433 4.77 -11.19 19.16
C VAL A 433 4.13 -12.30 20.01
N GLU A 434 3.65 -13.38 19.40
CA GLU A 434 3.08 -14.53 20.13
C GLU A 434 4.14 -15.24 21.00
N SER A 435 5.34 -15.49 20.46
CA SER A 435 6.45 -16.06 21.25
C SER A 435 7.02 -15.10 22.29
N GLU A 436 7.11 -13.80 21.98
CA GLU A 436 7.54 -12.76 22.92
C GLU A 436 6.57 -12.64 24.10
N THR A 437 5.25 -12.62 23.84
CA THR A 437 4.25 -12.57 24.93
C THR A 437 4.25 -13.83 25.79
N GLY A 438 4.45 -15.01 25.19
CA GLY A 438 4.66 -16.26 25.94
C GLY A 438 5.89 -16.20 26.86
N LEU A 439 7.03 -15.76 26.34
CA LEU A 439 8.26 -15.57 27.13
C LEU A 439 8.07 -14.53 28.25
N ARG A 440 7.42 -13.40 27.94
CA ARG A 440 7.11 -12.36 28.94
C ARG A 440 6.26 -12.91 30.10
N GLN A 441 5.28 -13.76 29.82
CA GLN A 441 4.45 -14.38 30.85
C GLN A 441 5.24 -15.35 31.73
N VAL A 442 6.05 -16.23 31.13
CA VAL A 442 6.90 -17.19 31.87
C VAL A 442 7.92 -16.48 32.75
N LEU A 443 8.57 -15.42 32.24
CA LEU A 443 9.55 -14.63 33.00
C LEU A 443 8.93 -13.78 34.13
N GLN A 444 7.60 -13.60 34.16
CA GLN A 444 6.89 -12.88 35.23
C GLN A 444 6.24 -13.79 36.28
N ASP A 445 6.12 -15.10 36.04
CA ASP A 445 5.47 -16.03 36.97
C ASP A 445 6.10 -16.05 38.39
N PRO A 446 7.44 -16.01 38.57
CA PRO A 446 8.03 -15.98 39.91
C PRO A 446 7.60 -14.78 40.77
N LEU A 447 7.38 -13.61 40.14
CA LEU A 447 6.89 -12.40 40.83
C LEU A 447 5.42 -12.53 41.22
N HIS A 448 4.59 -13.11 40.34
CA HIS A 448 3.19 -13.41 40.65
C HIS A 448 3.09 -14.40 41.83
N GLY A 449 3.90 -15.47 41.83
CA GLY A 449 3.97 -16.42 42.94
C GLY A 449 4.40 -15.78 44.28
N PHE A 450 5.34 -14.85 44.25
CA PHE A 450 5.70 -14.06 45.45
C PHE A 450 4.53 -13.23 45.98
N SER A 451 3.79 -12.54 45.11
CA SER A 451 2.67 -11.67 45.52
C SER A 451 1.57 -12.44 46.28
N GLN A 452 1.22 -13.64 45.79
CA GLN A 452 0.20 -14.50 46.40
C GLN A 452 0.67 -15.03 47.78
N TRP A 453 1.92 -15.47 47.87
CA TRP A 453 2.50 -15.91 49.15
C TRP A 453 2.57 -14.77 50.17
N SER A 454 2.98 -13.57 49.76
CA SER A 454 3.05 -12.38 50.63
C SER A 454 1.69 -12.03 51.26
N GLN A 455 0.60 -12.15 50.49
CA GLN A 455 -0.76 -11.95 50.97
C GLN A 455 -1.18 -13.00 52.02
N LEU A 456 -0.88 -14.29 51.77
CA LEU A 456 -1.15 -15.38 52.72
C LEU A 456 -0.35 -15.25 54.02
N VAL A 457 0.91 -14.80 53.93
CA VAL A 457 1.74 -14.53 55.12
C VAL A 457 1.16 -13.40 55.96
N SER A 458 0.74 -12.30 55.33
CA SER A 458 0.13 -11.16 56.04
C SER A 458 -1.11 -11.60 56.85
N GLN A 459 -2.01 -12.37 56.24
CA GLN A 459 -3.21 -12.91 56.89
C GLN A 459 -2.89 -13.80 58.11
N VAL A 460 -1.88 -14.67 58.01
CA VAL A 460 -1.47 -15.53 59.14
C VAL A 460 -0.73 -14.76 60.23
N LEU A 461 0.03 -13.72 59.88
CA LEU A 461 0.67 -12.84 60.86
C LEU A 461 -0.35 -12.04 61.68
N GLU A 462 -1.40 -11.50 61.05
CA GLU A 462 -2.51 -10.82 61.75
C GLU A 462 -3.30 -11.78 62.66
N ALA A 463 -3.72 -12.94 62.14
CA ALA A 463 -4.44 -13.96 62.91
C ALA A 463 -3.64 -14.51 64.12
N SER A 464 -2.32 -14.31 64.15
CA SER A 464 -1.45 -14.70 65.27
C SER A 464 -1.29 -13.64 66.38
N ALA A 465 -2.00 -12.51 66.31
CA ALA A 465 -1.83 -11.40 67.25
C ALA A 465 -2.38 -11.68 68.65
N GLU A 466 -3.68 -12.01 68.74
CA GLU A 466 -4.45 -12.09 69.99
C GLU A 466 -5.06 -13.48 70.20
N VAL A 467 -4.23 -14.46 70.55
CA VAL A 467 -4.69 -15.85 70.77
C VAL A 467 -4.29 -16.33 72.16
N SER A 468 -5.29 -16.67 72.97
CA SER A 468 -5.14 -17.19 74.34
C SER A 468 -5.56 -18.66 74.49
N GLU A 469 -6.05 -19.31 73.44
CA GLU A 469 -6.43 -20.73 73.45
C GLU A 469 -5.30 -21.65 72.96
N PHE A 470 -5.00 -22.67 73.75
CA PHE A 470 -3.91 -23.62 73.50
C PHE A 470 -4.05 -24.41 72.18
N SER A 471 -5.28 -24.81 71.83
CA SER A 471 -5.60 -25.53 70.58
C SER A 471 -5.33 -24.68 69.34
N HIS A 472 -5.77 -23.42 69.35
CA HIS A 472 -5.53 -22.47 68.25
C HIS A 472 -4.04 -22.13 68.08
N ILE A 473 -3.29 -22.00 69.18
CA ILE A 473 -1.83 -21.72 69.15
C ILE A 473 -1.07 -22.81 68.39
N ALA A 474 -1.40 -24.09 68.59
CA ALA A 474 -0.75 -25.21 67.90
C ALA A 474 -1.00 -25.21 66.38
N LEU A 475 -2.25 -24.98 65.95
CA LEU A 475 -2.62 -24.94 64.54
C LEU A 475 -1.95 -23.76 63.79
N LEU A 476 -1.82 -22.61 64.45
CA LEU A 476 -1.13 -21.44 63.89
C LEU A 476 0.36 -21.71 63.67
N VAL A 477 1.05 -22.40 64.58
CA VAL A 477 2.46 -22.79 64.38
C VAL A 477 2.63 -23.68 63.14
N GLN A 478 1.76 -24.68 62.95
CA GLN A 478 1.82 -25.57 61.78
C GLN A 478 1.53 -24.83 60.45
N ASN A 479 0.66 -23.82 60.48
CA ASN A 479 0.38 -22.98 59.32
C ASN A 479 1.57 -22.05 58.99
N ILE A 480 2.24 -21.50 60.00
CA ILE A 480 3.49 -20.72 59.84
C ILE A 480 4.60 -21.57 59.21
N GLU A 481 4.77 -22.82 59.65
CA GLU A 481 5.78 -23.74 59.09
C GLU A 481 5.55 -24.05 57.61
N ARG A 482 4.30 -24.21 57.18
CA ARG A 482 3.96 -24.41 55.76
C ARG A 482 4.33 -23.21 54.89
N LEU A 483 4.05 -21.99 55.37
CA LEU A 483 4.42 -20.75 54.69
C LEU A 483 5.94 -20.54 54.64
N MET A 484 6.68 -20.98 55.67
CA MET A 484 8.14 -20.96 55.66
C MET A 484 8.73 -21.89 54.58
N MET A 485 8.18 -23.08 54.36
CA MET A 485 8.62 -23.98 53.27
C MET A 485 8.39 -23.37 51.88
N GLN A 486 7.22 -22.77 51.65
CA GLN A 486 6.91 -22.07 50.38
C GLN A 486 7.86 -20.89 50.14
N SER A 487 8.30 -20.20 51.20
CA SER A 487 9.30 -19.13 51.09
C SER A 487 10.66 -19.61 50.56
N LEU A 488 11.06 -20.85 50.83
CA LEU A 488 12.34 -21.38 50.36
C LEU A 488 12.25 -21.70 48.86
N GLN A 489 11.15 -22.33 48.44
CA GLN A 489 10.85 -22.58 47.02
C GLN A 489 10.76 -21.27 46.21
N LEU A 490 10.18 -20.22 46.78
CA LEU A 490 10.15 -18.90 46.13
C LEU A 490 11.53 -18.25 46.03
N GLN A 491 12.43 -18.42 47.01
CA GLN A 491 13.79 -17.88 46.93
C GLN A 491 14.56 -18.46 45.73
N GLU A 492 14.44 -19.77 45.49
CA GLU A 492 15.07 -20.46 44.37
C GLU A 492 14.51 -19.99 43.01
N ARG A 493 13.19 -19.84 42.89
CA ARG A 493 12.55 -19.35 41.65
C ARG A 493 12.87 -17.88 41.36
N LEU A 494 13.01 -17.04 42.39
CA LEU A 494 13.39 -15.63 42.24
C LEU A 494 14.89 -15.46 41.92
N SER A 495 15.78 -16.25 42.53
CA SER A 495 17.22 -16.18 42.22
C SER A 495 17.55 -16.69 40.82
N LEU A 496 16.87 -17.74 40.35
CA LEU A 496 16.99 -18.21 38.96
C LEU A 496 16.55 -17.13 37.94
N LEU A 497 15.60 -16.27 38.31
CA LEU A 497 15.20 -15.12 37.48
C LEU A 497 16.23 -13.98 37.52
N GLN A 498 16.89 -13.73 38.67
CA GLN A 498 17.94 -12.70 38.78
C GLN A 498 19.13 -12.96 37.84
N VAL A 499 19.49 -14.23 37.61
CA VAL A 499 20.58 -14.61 36.69
C VAL A 499 20.22 -14.35 35.21
N LYS A 500 18.93 -14.28 34.86
CA LYS A 500 18.43 -14.15 33.47
C LYS A 500 18.36 -12.70 32.97
N ARG A 501 19.21 -11.80 33.48
CA ARG A 501 19.22 -10.36 33.15
C ARG A 501 19.20 -10.07 31.65
N ASP A 502 20.10 -10.70 30.89
CA ASP A 502 20.26 -10.40 29.46
C ASP A 502 19.04 -10.86 28.64
N LEU A 503 18.37 -11.95 29.07
CA LEU A 503 17.12 -12.40 28.47
C LEU A 503 15.97 -11.44 28.78
N LEU A 504 15.88 -10.92 30.01
CA LEU A 504 14.90 -9.90 30.37
C LEU A 504 15.10 -8.63 29.52
N VAL A 505 16.33 -8.13 29.38
CA VAL A 505 16.65 -6.98 28.52
C VAL A 505 16.27 -7.24 27.06
N SER A 506 16.54 -8.44 26.55
CA SER A 506 16.23 -8.85 25.18
C SER A 506 14.72 -8.94 24.89
N VAL A 507 13.92 -9.41 25.86
CA VAL A 507 12.47 -9.69 25.69
C VAL A 507 11.56 -8.53 26.12
N PHE A 508 11.98 -7.68 27.07
CA PHE A 508 11.19 -6.54 27.55
C PHE A 508 11.71 -5.17 27.10
N GLY A 509 12.95 -5.07 26.61
CA GLY A 509 13.68 -3.81 26.41
C GLY A 509 14.30 -3.29 27.71
N SER A 510 15.38 -2.51 27.61
CA SER A 510 16.24 -2.13 28.75
C SER A 510 15.45 -1.55 29.92
N ASP A 511 14.73 -0.44 29.72
CA ASP A 511 14.03 0.31 30.78
C ASP A 511 13.04 -0.56 31.58
N ARG A 512 12.32 -1.45 30.87
CA ARG A 512 11.31 -2.32 31.48
C ARG A 512 11.92 -3.56 32.13
N ALA A 513 13.04 -4.07 31.60
CA ALA A 513 13.84 -5.09 32.27
C ALA A 513 14.48 -4.54 33.55
N GLU A 514 15.02 -3.32 33.52
CA GLU A 514 15.55 -2.61 34.70
C GLU A 514 14.46 -2.47 35.77
N SER A 515 13.26 -2.03 35.38
CA SER A 515 12.10 -1.94 36.28
C SER A 515 11.74 -3.29 36.90
N LEU A 516 11.63 -4.37 36.11
CA LEU A 516 11.34 -5.72 36.60
C LEU A 516 12.45 -6.26 37.51
N LEU A 517 13.72 -5.88 37.28
CA LEU A 517 14.84 -6.22 38.16
C LEU A 517 14.78 -5.44 39.48
N THR A 518 14.33 -4.19 39.50
CA THR A 518 14.08 -3.47 40.77
C THR A 518 12.91 -4.08 41.55
N GLU A 519 11.84 -4.49 40.87
CA GLU A 519 10.70 -5.19 41.47
C GLU A 519 11.11 -6.56 42.04
N LEU A 520 11.91 -7.33 41.31
CA LEU A 520 12.49 -8.61 41.75
C LEU A 520 13.38 -8.44 42.98
N ASN A 521 14.25 -7.42 43.00
CA ASN A 521 15.09 -7.13 44.16
C ASN A 521 14.30 -6.61 45.37
N ALA A 522 13.15 -5.95 45.16
CA ALA A 522 12.21 -5.60 46.23
C ALA A 522 11.46 -6.83 46.74
N ALA A 523 11.02 -7.71 45.85
CA ALA A 523 10.34 -8.97 46.19
C ALA A 523 11.21 -9.89 47.04
N VAL A 524 12.49 -10.08 46.68
CA VAL A 524 13.45 -10.87 47.48
C VAL A 524 13.62 -10.28 48.89
N LYS A 525 13.85 -8.97 49.02
CA LYS A 525 13.98 -8.29 50.33
C LYS A 525 12.71 -8.38 51.18
N ASN A 526 11.55 -8.18 50.57
CA ASN A 526 10.26 -8.28 51.26
C ASN A 526 9.96 -9.73 51.68
N ARG A 527 10.35 -10.74 50.88
CA ARG A 527 10.28 -12.15 51.25
C ARG A 527 11.15 -12.46 52.46
N GLU A 528 12.36 -11.93 52.52
CA GLU A 528 13.28 -12.09 53.65
C GLU A 528 12.70 -11.49 54.94
N LEU A 529 12.15 -10.27 54.85
CA LEU A 529 11.47 -9.60 55.96
C LEU A 529 10.27 -10.41 56.48
N LEU A 530 9.37 -10.84 55.59
CA LEU A 530 8.18 -11.61 55.94
C LEU A 530 8.53 -13.00 56.52
N HIS A 531 9.58 -13.64 55.99
CA HIS A 531 10.09 -14.91 56.54
C HIS A 531 10.68 -14.73 57.94
N SER A 532 11.38 -13.62 58.20
CA SER A 532 11.89 -13.26 59.53
C SER A 532 10.75 -13.01 60.54
N GLN A 533 9.68 -12.33 60.11
CA GLN A 533 8.49 -12.11 60.95
C GLN A 533 7.76 -13.41 61.30
N LEU A 534 7.65 -14.35 60.36
CA LEU A 534 7.12 -15.70 60.62
C LEU A 534 7.95 -16.46 61.66
N LEU A 535 9.28 -16.46 61.53
CA LEU A 535 10.21 -17.02 62.51
C LEU A 535 10.01 -16.44 63.91
N GLN A 536 9.92 -15.10 64.01
CA GLN A 536 9.69 -14.41 65.28
C GLN A 536 8.34 -14.77 65.91
N ARG A 537 7.27 -14.86 65.11
CA ARG A 537 5.93 -15.25 65.60
C ARG A 537 5.87 -16.71 66.05
N LYS A 538 6.52 -17.63 65.35
CA LYS A 538 6.67 -19.04 65.79
C LYS A 538 7.29 -19.13 67.18
N GLY A 539 8.42 -18.44 67.40
CA GLY A 539 9.10 -18.42 68.70
C GLY A 539 8.23 -17.85 69.83
N ARG A 540 7.49 -16.76 69.57
CA ARG A 540 6.56 -16.17 70.56
C ARG A 540 5.48 -17.16 70.99
N LEU A 541 4.86 -17.86 70.04
CA LEU A 541 3.78 -18.81 70.29
C LEU A 541 4.28 -20.05 71.07
N GLN A 542 5.46 -20.56 70.73
CA GLN A 542 6.08 -21.68 71.45
C GLN A 542 6.40 -21.33 72.92
N GLY A 543 6.81 -20.09 73.22
CA GLY A 543 7.07 -19.63 74.58
C GLY A 543 5.83 -19.54 75.50
N LEU A 544 4.62 -19.43 74.93
CA LEU A 544 3.37 -19.44 75.69
C LEU A 544 2.95 -20.85 76.12
N ILE A 545 3.15 -21.84 75.24
CA ILE A 545 2.81 -23.27 75.48
C ILE A 545 3.45 -23.78 76.78
N SER A 546 4.72 -23.46 77.04
CA SER A 546 5.44 -23.92 78.23
C SER A 546 4.81 -23.41 79.53
N ARG A 547 4.59 -22.09 79.65
CA ARG A 547 4.15 -21.46 80.91
C ARG A 547 2.77 -21.93 81.38
N THR A 548 1.89 -22.34 80.46
CA THR A 548 0.58 -22.89 80.81
C THR A 548 0.64 -24.26 81.49
N LYS A 549 1.76 -24.99 81.36
CA LYS A 549 1.94 -26.29 82.02
C LYS A 549 2.25 -26.13 83.51
N ASP A 550 3.26 -25.31 83.82
CA ASP A 550 3.88 -25.22 85.15
C ASP A 550 2.91 -24.76 86.26
N PHE A 551 1.88 -23.98 85.90
CA PHE A 551 0.80 -23.59 86.81
C PHE A 551 -0.09 -24.77 87.25
N GLY A 552 -0.34 -25.74 86.36
CA GLY A 552 -1.26 -26.84 86.60
C GLY A 552 -0.78 -27.79 87.71
N ASP A 553 0.49 -28.18 87.63
CA ASP A 553 1.11 -29.14 88.55
C ASP A 553 1.20 -28.57 90.00
N ALA A 554 1.44 -27.25 90.12
CA ALA A 554 1.52 -26.58 91.41
C ALA A 554 0.15 -26.44 92.12
N TYR A 555 -0.93 -26.20 91.37
CA TYR A 555 -2.29 -26.02 91.91
C TYR A 555 -2.81 -27.30 92.60
N GLU A 556 -2.61 -28.47 91.99
CA GLU A 556 -3.08 -29.75 92.54
C GLU A 556 -2.35 -30.17 93.83
N SER A 557 -1.05 -29.89 93.92
CA SER A 557 -0.23 -30.22 95.09
C SER A 557 -0.79 -29.60 96.39
N ILE A 558 -1.19 -28.33 96.34
CA ILE A 558 -1.72 -27.63 97.52
C ILE A 558 -3.15 -28.07 97.83
N ARG A 559 -3.98 -28.29 96.81
CA ARG A 559 -5.37 -28.80 96.96
C ARG A 559 -5.40 -30.12 97.74
N SER A 560 -4.47 -31.03 97.43
CA SER A 560 -4.36 -32.32 98.12
C SER A 560 -4.02 -32.15 99.61
N LYS A 561 -3.07 -31.27 99.97
CA LYS A 561 -2.67 -31.03 101.36
C LYS A 561 -3.82 -30.47 102.21
N LEU A 562 -4.58 -29.51 101.68
CA LEU A 562 -5.71 -28.89 102.39
C LEU A 562 -6.83 -29.90 102.71
N THR A 563 -7.05 -30.88 101.84
CA THR A 563 -8.02 -31.96 102.09
C THR A 563 -7.57 -32.86 103.25
N LEU A 564 -6.31 -33.31 103.24
CA LEU A 564 -5.76 -34.18 104.29
C LEU A 564 -5.76 -33.52 105.69
N LEU A 565 -5.60 -32.20 105.76
CA LEU A 565 -5.74 -31.43 107.02
C LEU A 565 -7.20 -31.27 107.46
N ARG A 566 -8.15 -31.23 106.51
CA ARG A 566 -9.59 -31.16 106.76
C ARG A 566 -10.10 -32.46 107.39
N ASP A 567 -9.64 -33.61 106.90
CA ASP A 567 -9.98 -34.93 107.44
C ASP A 567 -9.39 -35.15 108.84
N ARG A 568 -8.12 -34.76 109.05
CA ARG A 568 -7.45 -34.83 110.37
C ARG A 568 -8.17 -34.03 111.46
N LEU A 569 -8.78 -32.89 111.13
CA LEU A 569 -9.59 -32.11 112.07
C LEU A 569 -10.85 -32.86 112.50
N ILE A 570 -11.55 -33.51 111.56
CA ILE A 570 -12.78 -34.25 111.85
C ILE A 570 -12.51 -35.42 112.81
N SER A 571 -11.40 -36.14 112.59
CA SER A 571 -10.97 -37.23 113.49
C SER A 571 -10.63 -36.77 114.91
N ALA A 572 -10.33 -35.49 115.12
CA ALA A 572 -9.94 -34.92 116.41
C ALA A 572 -11.10 -34.32 117.21
N ASP A 573 -12.32 -34.20 116.67
CA ASP A 573 -13.47 -33.53 117.32
C ASP A 573 -14.37 -34.48 118.15
N ILE A 574 -13.79 -35.54 118.72
CA ILE A 574 -14.52 -36.57 119.49
C ILE A 574 -14.37 -36.31 120.99
N LEU A 575 -15.48 -36.30 121.75
CA LEU A 575 -15.46 -36.13 123.20
C LEU A 575 -14.69 -37.27 123.90
N GLN A 576 -13.83 -36.90 124.85
CA GLN A 576 -12.90 -37.82 125.51
C GLN A 576 -13.37 -38.24 126.92
N PRO A 577 -12.98 -39.45 127.41
CA PRO A 577 -13.45 -39.99 128.70
C PRO A 577 -12.77 -39.39 129.92
N ASP A 578 -11.47 -39.11 129.85
CA ASP A 578 -10.68 -38.66 131.00
C ASP A 578 -9.84 -37.41 130.69
N ILE A 579 -9.19 -36.90 131.73
CA ILE A 579 -8.43 -35.65 131.71
C ILE A 579 -7.13 -35.70 130.88
N LEU A 580 -6.53 -36.89 130.73
CA LEU A 580 -5.33 -37.13 129.92
C LEU A 580 -5.71 -37.26 128.45
N ALA A 581 -6.80 -37.96 128.15
CA ALA A 581 -7.38 -38.08 126.82
C ALA A 581 -7.81 -36.70 126.27
N LYS A 582 -8.46 -35.86 127.09
CA LYS A 582 -8.77 -34.45 126.73
C LYS A 582 -7.50 -33.63 126.44
N LYS A 583 -6.44 -33.76 127.23
CA LYS A 583 -5.15 -33.08 126.99
C LYS A 583 -4.51 -33.52 125.67
N SER A 584 -4.48 -34.83 125.39
CA SER A 584 -4.00 -35.40 124.13
C SER A 584 -4.75 -34.84 122.90
N GLN A 585 -6.08 -34.75 122.99
CA GLN A 585 -6.92 -34.13 121.95
C GLN A 585 -6.53 -32.66 121.70
N SER A 586 -6.31 -31.87 122.76
CA SER A 586 -5.91 -30.47 122.62
C SER A 586 -4.58 -30.31 121.87
N ASP A 587 -3.60 -31.18 122.11
CA ASP A 587 -2.30 -31.13 121.42
C ASP A 587 -2.37 -31.61 119.97
N GLN A 588 -3.25 -32.56 119.63
CA GLN A 588 -3.51 -32.93 118.23
C GLN A 588 -4.08 -31.75 117.42
N LEU A 589 -5.05 -31.02 117.99
CA LEU A 589 -5.59 -29.79 117.40
C LEU A 589 -4.52 -28.69 117.25
N ARG A 590 -3.61 -28.58 118.23
CA ARG A 590 -2.46 -27.68 118.22
C ARG A 590 -1.51 -27.98 117.04
N GLY A 591 -1.27 -29.25 116.75
CA GLY A 591 -0.49 -29.70 115.59
C GLY A 591 -1.15 -29.37 114.25
N ILE A 592 -2.44 -29.67 114.08
CA ILE A 592 -3.20 -29.39 112.85
C ILE A 592 -3.22 -27.88 112.54
N LYS A 593 -3.24 -27.02 113.56
CA LYS A 593 -3.14 -25.55 113.38
C LYS A 593 -1.82 -25.15 112.72
N LYS A 594 -0.69 -25.72 113.17
CA LYS A 594 0.64 -25.40 112.63
C LYS A 594 0.79 -25.82 111.17
N ASP A 595 0.34 -27.03 110.84
CA ASP A 595 0.42 -27.55 109.46
C ASP A 595 -0.34 -26.68 108.43
N LEU A 596 -1.35 -25.91 108.89
CA LEU A 596 -2.05 -24.92 108.06
C LEU A 596 -1.30 -23.59 107.92
N GLU A 597 -0.47 -23.21 108.88
CA GLU A 597 0.35 -21.99 108.81
C GLU A 597 1.47 -22.18 107.76
N ASP A 598 2.09 -23.36 107.73
CA ASP A 598 3.05 -23.74 106.68
C ASP A 598 2.41 -23.78 105.26
N CYS A 599 1.09 -24.01 105.15
CA CYS A 599 0.40 -24.02 103.86
C CYS A 599 0.22 -22.61 103.24
N GLU A 600 0.23 -21.53 104.03
CA GLU A 600 0.00 -20.17 103.53
C GLU A 600 1.14 -19.70 102.59
N ALA A 601 2.39 -20.02 102.94
CA ALA A 601 3.57 -19.72 102.13
C ALA A 601 3.51 -20.38 100.74
N HIS A 602 2.99 -21.62 100.66
CA HIS A 602 2.81 -22.33 99.40
C HIS A 602 1.72 -21.69 98.51
N ILE A 603 0.62 -21.20 99.09
CA ILE A 603 -0.45 -20.53 98.32
C ILE A 603 0.04 -19.20 97.75
N THR A 604 0.79 -18.42 98.55
CA THR A 604 1.37 -17.13 98.13
C THR A 604 2.33 -17.29 96.95
N ALA A 605 3.11 -18.38 96.90
CA ALA A 605 3.96 -18.70 95.75
C ALA A 605 3.17 -19.01 94.47
N LEU A 606 1.97 -19.61 94.58
CA LEU A 606 1.13 -19.95 93.43
C LEU A 606 0.58 -18.70 92.72
N GLU A 607 0.29 -17.62 93.45
CA GLU A 607 -0.21 -16.36 92.86
C GLU A 607 0.76 -15.74 91.85
N THR A 608 2.08 -15.93 91.99
CA THR A 608 3.05 -15.36 91.02
C THR A 608 2.94 -15.97 89.62
N LEU A 609 2.35 -17.16 89.49
CA LEU A 609 2.16 -17.88 88.22
C LEU A 609 0.78 -17.60 87.57
N VAL A 610 -0.10 -16.83 88.23
CA VAL A 610 -1.49 -16.59 87.79
C VAL A 610 -1.61 -15.54 86.67
N SER A 611 -0.65 -14.61 86.59
CA SER A 611 -0.76 -13.30 85.91
C SER A 611 -1.08 -13.31 84.41
N SER A 612 -1.11 -14.45 83.73
CA SER A 612 -1.41 -14.58 82.29
C SER A 612 -2.74 -15.28 81.95
N SER A 613 -3.60 -15.59 82.93
CA SER A 613 -4.91 -16.22 82.64
C SER A 613 -6.00 -15.90 83.69
N SER A 614 -7.15 -15.44 83.21
CA SER A 614 -8.35 -15.18 84.02
C SER A 614 -8.98 -16.46 84.59
N THR A 615 -8.90 -17.59 83.88
CA THR A 615 -9.38 -18.89 84.35
C THR A 615 -8.44 -19.50 85.40
N ASN A 616 -7.14 -19.18 85.35
CA ASN A 616 -6.19 -19.58 86.40
C ASN A 616 -6.40 -18.74 87.67
N LYS A 617 -6.69 -17.43 87.52
CA LYS A 617 -6.96 -16.52 88.64
C LYS A 617 -8.14 -16.96 89.50
N THR A 618 -9.29 -17.22 88.86
CA THR A 618 -10.51 -17.70 89.56
C THR A 618 -10.39 -19.09 90.19
N ARG A 619 -9.33 -19.86 89.88
CA ARG A 619 -8.99 -21.12 90.58
C ARG A 619 -8.16 -20.86 91.83
N SER A 620 -7.13 -20.03 91.73
CA SER A 620 -6.27 -19.63 92.87
C SER A 620 -7.09 -18.98 94.01
N GLU A 621 -7.98 -18.06 93.66
CA GLU A 621 -8.85 -17.34 94.62
C GLU A 621 -9.72 -18.29 95.47
N ARG A 622 -10.22 -19.40 94.90
CA ARG A 622 -11.02 -20.40 95.63
C ARG A 622 -10.17 -21.17 96.65
N LEU A 623 -8.96 -21.57 96.24
CA LEU A 623 -8.08 -22.43 97.05
C LEU A 623 -7.59 -21.70 98.30
N TYR A 624 -7.33 -20.39 98.21
CA TYR A 624 -7.06 -19.54 99.38
C TYR A 624 -8.28 -19.37 100.30
N GLY A 625 -9.50 -19.32 99.73
CA GLY A 625 -10.76 -19.34 100.50
C GLY A 625 -10.97 -20.63 101.29
N ASP A 626 -10.66 -21.78 100.70
CA ASP A 626 -10.75 -23.10 101.35
C ASP A 626 -9.82 -23.23 102.56
N TRP A 627 -8.57 -22.78 102.43
CA TRP A 627 -7.59 -22.71 103.53
C TRP A 627 -8.08 -21.82 104.67
N ARG A 628 -8.51 -20.60 104.35
CA ARG A 628 -8.98 -19.60 105.33
C ARG A 628 -10.15 -20.10 106.18
N ASN A 629 -11.06 -20.87 105.58
CA ASN A 629 -12.20 -21.44 106.29
C ASN A 629 -11.76 -22.57 107.24
N LEU A 630 -10.80 -23.40 106.84
CA LEU A 630 -10.31 -24.50 107.68
C LEU A 630 -9.51 -23.98 108.88
N TYR A 631 -8.63 -22.99 108.70
CA TYR A 631 -7.86 -22.38 109.79
C TYR A 631 -8.76 -21.80 110.91
N LYS A 632 -9.90 -21.20 110.54
CA LYS A 632 -10.92 -20.75 111.50
C LYS A 632 -11.51 -21.89 112.32
N ALA A 633 -11.84 -23.03 111.69
CA ALA A 633 -12.44 -24.17 112.36
C ALA A 633 -11.51 -24.80 113.40
N VAL A 634 -10.23 -25.04 113.04
CA VAL A 634 -9.22 -25.56 113.98
C VAL A 634 -9.05 -24.63 115.19
N ARG A 635 -9.01 -23.31 114.96
CA ARG A 635 -8.85 -22.31 116.03
C ARG A 635 -10.01 -22.30 117.03
N VAL A 636 -11.25 -22.51 116.60
CA VAL A 636 -12.40 -22.61 117.52
C VAL A 636 -12.29 -23.88 118.37
N LYS A 637 -12.00 -25.03 117.73
CA LYS A 637 -11.92 -26.32 118.42
C LYS A 637 -10.77 -26.43 119.42
N GLY A 638 -9.62 -25.83 119.12
CA GLY A 638 -8.52 -25.75 120.11
C GLY A 638 -8.91 -25.01 121.39
N ASN A 639 -9.71 -23.93 121.29
CA ASN A 639 -10.18 -23.20 122.45
C ASN A 639 -11.20 -24.00 123.28
N GLU A 640 -12.16 -24.66 122.61
CA GLU A 640 -13.15 -25.54 123.27
C GLU A 640 -12.47 -26.68 124.05
N SER A 641 -11.39 -27.26 123.52
CA SER A 641 -10.67 -28.34 124.22
C SER A 641 -9.96 -27.86 125.48
N GLU A 642 -9.34 -26.67 125.47
CA GLU A 642 -8.65 -26.13 126.66
C GLU A 642 -9.61 -25.76 127.80
N GLU A 643 -10.80 -25.26 127.49
CA GLU A 643 -11.83 -24.97 128.51
C GLU A 643 -12.34 -26.26 129.18
N SER A 644 -12.61 -27.30 128.39
CA SER A 644 -13.08 -28.63 128.87
C SER A 644 -12.04 -29.38 129.73
N ILE A 645 -10.75 -29.04 129.61
CA ILE A 645 -9.68 -29.57 130.47
C ILE A 645 -9.72 -28.88 131.84
N ARG A 646 -9.72 -27.54 131.89
CA ARG A 646 -9.62 -26.76 133.14
C ARG A 646 -10.77 -27.06 134.12
N GLU A 647 -11.98 -27.24 133.61
CA GLU A 647 -13.12 -27.65 134.45
C GLU A 647 -12.92 -29.04 135.08
N HIS A 648 -12.32 -29.97 134.32
CA HIS A 648 -12.04 -31.33 134.82
C HIS A 648 -10.93 -31.31 135.89
N GLU A 649 -9.95 -30.42 135.76
CA GLU A 649 -8.90 -30.21 136.77
C GLU A 649 -9.50 -29.69 138.08
N SER A 650 -10.30 -28.62 138.01
CA SER A 650 -10.96 -28.01 139.18
C SER A 650 -11.82 -29.01 139.96
N PHE A 651 -12.70 -29.75 139.28
CA PHE A 651 -13.57 -30.75 139.92
C PHE A 651 -12.77 -31.84 140.64
N HIS A 652 -11.68 -32.32 140.04
CA HIS A 652 -10.88 -33.41 140.61
C HIS A 652 -10.14 -32.96 141.89
N GLU A 653 -9.64 -31.71 141.92
CA GLU A 653 -9.03 -31.13 143.11
C GLU A 653 -10.06 -30.92 144.24
N SER A 654 -11.24 -30.36 143.91
CA SER A 654 -12.37 -30.20 144.84
C SER A 654 -12.82 -31.54 145.45
N LEU A 655 -12.93 -32.59 144.64
CA LEU A 655 -13.27 -33.96 145.07
C LEU A 655 -12.28 -34.50 146.11
N LEU A 656 -10.98 -34.50 145.78
CA LEU A 656 -9.93 -35.03 146.65
C LEU A 656 -9.83 -34.29 147.99
N ASN A 657 -10.09 -32.98 147.99
CA ASN A 657 -10.07 -32.16 149.20
C ASN A 657 -11.19 -32.57 150.19
N VAL A 658 -12.42 -32.76 149.70
CA VAL A 658 -13.55 -33.17 150.54
C VAL A 658 -13.40 -34.62 151.02
N GLU A 659 -12.95 -35.56 150.16
CA GLU A 659 -12.69 -36.95 150.58
C GLU A 659 -11.62 -37.06 151.68
N LYS A 660 -10.54 -36.29 151.55
CA LYS A 660 -9.45 -36.27 152.54
C LYS A 660 -9.93 -35.76 153.89
N TRP A 661 -10.78 -34.72 153.91
CA TRP A 661 -11.39 -34.24 155.15
C TRP A 661 -12.35 -35.28 155.76
N LEU A 662 -13.21 -35.90 154.95
CA LEU A 662 -14.15 -36.95 155.38
C LEU A 662 -13.44 -38.13 156.07
N MET A 663 -12.32 -38.58 155.50
CA MET A 663 -11.51 -39.66 156.05
C MET A 663 -10.92 -39.29 157.43
N ILE A 664 -10.29 -38.12 157.53
CA ILE A 664 -9.67 -37.63 158.77
C ILE A 664 -10.73 -37.44 159.87
N MET A 665 -11.88 -36.87 159.53
CA MET A 665 -12.94 -36.60 160.50
C MET A 665 -13.61 -37.88 161.01
N ARG A 666 -13.72 -38.92 160.16
CA ARG A 666 -14.18 -40.26 160.60
C ARG A 666 -13.26 -40.85 161.66
N GLN A 667 -11.95 -40.75 161.47
CA GLN A 667 -10.95 -41.25 162.42
C GLN A 667 -10.97 -40.45 163.74
N LYS A 668 -11.03 -39.11 163.68
CA LYS A 668 -11.25 -38.24 164.86
C LYS A 668 -12.49 -38.69 165.65
N LEU A 669 -13.66 -38.77 165.02
CA LEU A 669 -14.91 -39.06 165.74
C LEU A 669 -14.93 -40.45 166.37
N GLU A 670 -14.48 -41.50 165.68
CA GLU A 670 -14.46 -42.86 166.25
C GLU A 670 -13.46 -42.98 167.44
N SER A 671 -12.37 -42.19 167.45
CA SER A 671 -11.38 -42.18 168.54
C SER A 671 -11.97 -41.80 169.91
N TYR A 672 -13.01 -40.96 169.95
CA TYR A 672 -13.60 -40.48 171.20
C TYR A 672 -14.43 -41.57 171.93
N ARG A 673 -14.61 -42.74 171.32
CA ARG A 673 -15.55 -43.80 171.72
C ARG A 673 -14.98 -44.90 172.63
N SER A 674 -13.66 -44.99 172.80
CA SER A 674 -13.00 -46.10 173.53
C SER A 674 -12.98 -45.92 175.05
N SER A 675 -13.28 -46.96 175.83
CA SER A 675 -13.42 -46.89 177.30
C SER A 675 -12.16 -47.19 178.12
N ALA A 676 -11.00 -47.39 177.47
CA ALA A 676 -9.71 -47.33 178.15
C ALA A 676 -9.20 -45.86 178.25
N GLY A 677 -8.12 -45.63 179.00
CA GLY A 677 -7.45 -44.32 179.06
C GLY A 677 -6.92 -43.88 177.69
N GLU A 678 -6.65 -42.60 177.44
CA GLU A 678 -6.22 -41.58 178.42
C GLU A 678 -7.26 -40.47 178.74
N TRP A 679 -8.37 -40.39 177.99
CA TRP A 679 -9.26 -39.23 178.01
C TRP A 679 -10.34 -39.30 179.12
N SER A 680 -10.48 -38.22 179.89
CA SER A 680 -11.57 -38.02 180.87
C SER A 680 -12.92 -37.77 180.19
N VAL A 681 -14.03 -37.86 180.95
CA VAL A 681 -15.39 -37.75 180.39
C VAL A 681 -15.66 -36.37 179.80
N ASP A 682 -15.39 -35.29 180.54
CA ASP A 682 -15.63 -33.92 180.06
C ASP A 682 -14.79 -33.56 178.82
N ASN A 683 -13.51 -33.98 178.80
CA ASN A 683 -12.63 -33.70 177.66
C ASN A 683 -13.07 -34.40 176.37
N ARG A 684 -13.74 -35.57 176.46
CA ARG A 684 -14.33 -36.24 175.28
C ARG A 684 -15.51 -35.46 174.72
N GLN A 685 -16.34 -34.88 175.58
CA GLN A 685 -17.49 -34.10 175.13
C GLN A 685 -17.04 -32.84 174.39
N HIS A 686 -16.10 -32.09 174.96
CA HIS A 686 -15.71 -30.79 174.39
C HIS A 686 -14.95 -30.90 173.05
N GLU A 687 -14.12 -31.95 172.86
CA GLU A 687 -13.48 -32.19 171.56
C GLU A 687 -14.47 -32.76 170.52
N ALA A 688 -15.44 -33.59 170.92
CA ALA A 688 -16.50 -34.07 170.03
C ALA A 688 -17.39 -32.91 169.55
N GLU A 689 -17.75 -31.98 170.43
CA GLU A 689 -18.49 -30.75 170.10
C GLU A 689 -17.70 -29.87 169.12
N ARG A 690 -16.37 -29.74 169.28
CA ARG A 690 -15.55 -28.97 168.34
C ARG A 690 -15.42 -29.64 166.97
N ALA A 691 -15.30 -30.98 166.94
CA ALA A 691 -15.28 -31.75 165.68
C ALA A 691 -16.61 -31.68 164.92
N LEU A 692 -17.74 -31.64 165.64
CA LEU A 692 -19.08 -31.39 165.07
C LEU A 692 -19.20 -30.00 164.43
N GLY A 693 -18.50 -29.00 164.96
CA GLY A 693 -18.51 -27.62 164.44
C GLY A 693 -17.94 -27.46 163.02
N GLU A 694 -17.10 -28.39 162.54
CA GLU A 694 -16.52 -28.33 161.18
C GLU A 694 -17.51 -28.72 160.06
N PHE A 695 -18.67 -29.32 160.38
CA PHE A 695 -19.57 -29.91 159.37
C PHE A 695 -20.27 -28.90 158.44
N PRO A 696 -20.88 -27.79 158.90
CA PRO A 696 -21.70 -26.94 158.03
C PRO A 696 -20.92 -26.28 156.88
N GLU A 697 -19.65 -25.91 157.10
CA GLU A 697 -18.78 -25.37 156.05
C GLU A 697 -18.43 -26.45 155.00
N LYS A 698 -18.22 -27.69 155.46
CA LYS A 698 -17.82 -28.82 154.62
C LYS A 698 -18.99 -29.41 153.84
N GLU A 699 -20.22 -29.28 154.33
CA GLU A 699 -21.45 -29.59 153.59
C GLU A 699 -21.66 -28.61 152.41
N LEU A 700 -21.28 -27.34 152.58
CA LEU A 700 -21.27 -26.37 151.49
C LEU A 700 -20.20 -26.72 150.43
N GLN A 701 -18.99 -27.13 150.86
CA GLN A 701 -17.96 -27.60 149.94
C GLN A 701 -18.34 -28.92 149.23
N LEU A 702 -19.09 -29.81 149.88
CA LEU A 702 -19.67 -31.00 149.23
C LEU A 702 -20.58 -30.59 148.05
N HIS A 703 -21.53 -29.68 148.29
CA HIS A 703 -22.44 -29.21 147.24
C HIS A 703 -21.74 -28.43 146.12
N GLN A 704 -20.71 -27.65 146.44
CA GLN A 704 -19.84 -26.97 145.48
C GLN A 704 -19.18 -27.99 144.52
N THR A 705 -18.53 -29.02 145.07
CA THR A 705 -17.92 -30.12 144.30
C THR A 705 -18.93 -30.88 143.43
N GLU A 706 -20.17 -31.06 143.91
CA GLU A 706 -21.22 -31.70 143.11
C GLU A 706 -21.67 -30.87 141.90
N VAL A 707 -21.73 -29.55 142.02
CA VAL A 707 -22.05 -28.64 140.91
C VAL A 707 -20.92 -28.62 139.87
N GLU A 708 -19.66 -28.62 140.33
CA GLU A 708 -18.48 -28.72 139.46
C GLU A 708 -18.49 -30.05 138.67
N GLY A 709 -18.81 -31.16 139.33
CA GLY A 709 -19.00 -32.46 138.66
C GLY A 709 -20.08 -32.44 137.59
N GLN A 710 -21.23 -31.80 137.85
CA GLN A 710 -22.30 -31.59 136.84
C GLN A 710 -21.88 -30.70 135.67
N GLY A 711 -20.89 -29.83 135.84
CA GLY A 711 -20.23 -29.11 134.74
C GLY A 711 -19.43 -30.06 133.85
N VAL A 712 -18.46 -30.77 134.45
CA VAL A 712 -17.55 -31.70 133.74
C VAL A 712 -18.31 -32.82 133.02
N LEU A 713 -19.42 -33.31 133.59
CA LEU A 713 -20.31 -34.30 132.98
C LEU A 713 -20.92 -33.84 131.64
N LYS A 714 -20.98 -32.55 131.32
CA LYS A 714 -21.51 -32.08 130.02
C LYS A 714 -20.50 -32.17 128.88
N ARG A 715 -19.20 -32.26 129.19
CA ARG A 715 -18.09 -32.15 128.22
C ARG A 715 -17.14 -33.36 128.26
N THR A 716 -17.66 -34.51 128.69
CA THR A 716 -16.91 -35.77 128.89
C THR A 716 -17.71 -36.92 128.27
N SER A 717 -17.04 -37.90 127.67
CA SER A 717 -17.72 -39.02 127.00
C SER A 717 -18.50 -39.89 127.99
N GLU A 718 -19.52 -40.62 127.50
CA GLU A 718 -20.42 -41.43 128.34
C GLU A 718 -19.67 -42.46 129.20
N GLU A 719 -18.58 -43.02 128.68
CA GLU A 719 -17.71 -43.96 129.37
C GLU A 719 -17.00 -43.32 130.57
N GLY A 720 -16.52 -42.09 130.43
CA GLY A 720 -15.92 -41.31 131.54
C GLY A 720 -16.94 -40.78 132.55
N ARG A 721 -18.15 -40.43 132.09
CA ARG A 721 -19.24 -39.94 132.95
C ARG A 721 -19.61 -40.90 134.08
N VAL A 722 -19.55 -42.21 133.80
CA VAL A 722 -19.83 -43.27 134.80
C VAL A 722 -18.86 -43.20 135.99
N HIS A 723 -17.61 -42.79 135.77
CA HIS A 723 -16.62 -42.64 136.85
C HIS A 723 -16.91 -41.39 137.70
N ILE A 724 -17.12 -40.24 137.05
CA ILE A 724 -17.47 -38.98 137.74
C ILE A 724 -18.73 -39.14 138.61
N LEU A 725 -19.79 -39.76 138.07
CA LEU A 725 -21.03 -40.04 138.82
C LEU A 725 -20.82 -41.01 139.99
N ARG A 726 -19.93 -42.00 139.83
CA ARG A 726 -19.59 -42.96 140.90
C ARG A 726 -18.85 -42.26 142.04
N ASP A 727 -17.92 -41.38 141.72
CA ASP A 727 -17.13 -40.66 142.73
C ASP A 727 -17.97 -39.60 143.45
N MET A 728 -18.83 -38.85 142.74
CA MET A 728 -19.84 -37.98 143.36
C MET A 728 -20.79 -38.76 144.30
N LYS A 729 -21.18 -39.99 143.93
CA LYS A 729 -22.00 -40.85 144.77
C LYS A 729 -21.24 -41.33 146.01
N ARG A 730 -20.01 -41.83 145.84
CA ARG A 730 -19.11 -42.28 146.92
C ARG A 730 -18.88 -41.17 147.94
N LEU A 731 -18.67 -39.94 147.47
CA LEU A 731 -18.48 -38.75 148.30
C LEU A 731 -19.72 -38.49 149.19
N ARG A 732 -20.92 -38.48 148.59
CA ARG A 732 -22.20 -38.26 149.29
C ARG A 732 -22.52 -39.37 150.30
N GLU A 733 -22.29 -40.63 149.95
CA GLU A 733 -22.46 -41.77 150.87
C GLU A 733 -21.46 -41.71 152.04
N SER A 734 -20.22 -41.30 151.77
CA SER A 734 -19.18 -41.10 152.79
C SER A 734 -19.48 -39.93 153.74
N TRP A 735 -20.16 -38.89 153.26
CA TRP A 735 -20.68 -37.78 154.06
C TRP A 735 -21.80 -38.23 155.01
N MET A 736 -22.84 -38.85 154.46
CA MET A 736 -23.99 -39.36 155.24
C MET A 736 -23.53 -40.30 156.37
N ALA A 737 -22.69 -41.27 156.04
CA ALA A 737 -22.17 -42.23 157.02
C ALA A 737 -21.18 -41.62 158.03
N LEU A 738 -20.70 -40.39 157.83
CA LEU A 738 -19.92 -39.64 158.81
C LEU A 738 -20.85 -38.86 159.76
N HIS A 739 -21.86 -38.20 159.19
CA HIS A 739 -22.87 -37.44 159.94
C HIS A 739 -23.62 -38.33 160.93
N ASP A 740 -24.05 -39.54 160.52
CA ASP A 740 -24.66 -40.52 161.42
C ASP A 740 -23.73 -40.98 162.56
N LEU A 741 -22.43 -41.07 162.32
CA LEU A 741 -21.45 -41.41 163.35
C LEU A 741 -21.43 -40.33 164.45
N SER A 742 -21.44 -39.07 164.02
CA SER A 742 -21.41 -37.89 164.90
C SER A 742 -22.68 -37.77 165.77
N LEU A 743 -23.87 -37.97 165.18
CA LEU A 743 -25.17 -37.94 165.86
C LEU A 743 -25.37 -39.06 166.90
N ASN A 744 -24.66 -40.17 166.76
CA ASN A 744 -24.71 -41.26 167.74
C ASN A 744 -23.73 -41.06 168.90
N LEU A 745 -22.63 -40.33 168.69
CA LEU A 745 -21.65 -40.04 169.73
C LEU A 745 -22.20 -39.01 170.74
N PHE A 746 -22.86 -37.95 170.24
CA PHE A 746 -23.52 -36.93 171.07
C PHE A 746 -24.57 -37.51 172.03
N ARG A 747 -25.23 -38.60 171.65
CA ARG A 747 -26.30 -39.26 172.42
C ARG A 747 -25.80 -40.15 173.57
N TYR A 748 -24.52 -40.53 173.57
CA TYR A 748 -23.95 -41.50 174.52
C TYR A 748 -23.44 -40.87 175.82
N ILE A 749 -23.13 -39.56 175.80
CA ILE A 749 -22.43 -38.88 176.90
C ILE A 749 -23.39 -38.44 178.02
N THR A 750 -24.68 -38.25 177.73
CA THR A 750 -25.59 -37.38 178.51
C THR A 750 -26.32 -38.01 179.72
N GLN A 751 -26.01 -39.24 180.17
CA GLN A 751 -26.91 -40.02 181.06
C GLN A 751 -26.36 -40.45 182.46
N GLY A 752 -25.27 -39.87 182.95
CA GLY A 752 -24.45 -40.46 184.04
C GLY A 752 -24.42 -39.82 185.45
N SER A 753 -25.53 -39.47 186.12
CA SER A 753 -25.57 -39.22 187.61
C SER A 753 -26.98 -39.19 188.21
N ARG A 754 -27.15 -39.40 189.54
CA ARG A 754 -28.39 -39.97 190.11
C ARG A 754 -28.74 -39.64 191.59
N SER A 755 -29.94 -39.05 191.80
CA SER A 755 -30.91 -39.22 192.94
C SER A 755 -30.59 -38.81 194.40
N SER A 756 -31.37 -37.85 194.96
CA SER A 756 -31.95 -37.95 196.33
C SER A 756 -33.06 -36.94 196.70
N TYR A 757 -34.03 -37.40 197.52
CA TYR A 757 -35.03 -36.72 198.40
C TYR A 757 -35.91 -35.49 197.98
N ARG A 758 -37.19 -35.82 197.71
CA ARG A 758 -38.43 -35.46 198.48
C ARG A 758 -39.11 -34.06 198.42
N GLU A 759 -40.43 -34.11 198.10
CA GLU A 759 -41.57 -33.18 198.39
C GLU A 759 -41.56 -31.71 197.88
N GLY A 760 -42.73 -31.24 197.40
CA GLY A 760 -42.96 -29.82 197.07
C GLY A 760 -43.97 -29.55 195.93
N THR A 761 -45.19 -29.17 196.31
CA THR A 761 -46.34 -28.72 195.50
C THR A 761 -46.13 -27.54 194.53
N SER A 762 -47.05 -27.44 193.54
CA SER A 762 -47.54 -26.18 192.90
C SER A 762 -46.58 -25.48 191.89
N GLU A 763 -47.00 -24.66 190.91
CA GLU A 763 -48.16 -24.62 189.97
C GLU A 763 -47.93 -23.42 188.99
N MET A 764 -48.68 -23.33 187.88
CA MET A 764 -49.01 -22.10 187.10
C MET A 764 -47.94 -21.04 186.73
N GLY A 765 -47.87 -20.75 185.42
CA GLY A 765 -47.63 -19.39 184.88
C GLY A 765 -46.18 -19.04 184.45
N ASP A 766 -45.97 -18.11 183.51
CA ASP A 766 -46.89 -17.51 182.52
C ASP A 766 -46.09 -16.84 181.37
N GLN A 767 -46.75 -16.21 180.39
CA GLN A 767 -46.36 -15.02 179.55
C GLN A 767 -44.85 -14.71 179.32
N SER A 768 -44.33 -14.33 178.14
CA SER A 768 -44.84 -13.80 176.85
C SER A 768 -43.60 -13.56 175.93
N GLY A 769 -43.59 -13.06 174.67
CA GLY A 769 -44.62 -12.68 173.70
C GLY A 769 -44.06 -11.74 172.59
N SER A 770 -44.62 -11.78 171.37
CA SER A 770 -44.38 -10.86 170.22
C SER A 770 -42.99 -10.83 169.52
N GLY A 771 -42.85 -10.47 168.24
CA GLY A 771 -43.89 -10.33 167.18
C GLY A 771 -43.49 -9.54 165.91
N GLY A 772 -44.12 -9.88 164.77
CA GLY A 772 -44.19 -9.08 163.51
C GLY A 772 -43.09 -9.31 162.45
N ARG A 773 -43.25 -8.92 161.16
CA ARG A 773 -44.43 -8.73 160.27
C ARG A 773 -43.97 -8.54 158.78
N HIS A 774 -44.89 -8.74 157.81
CA HIS A 774 -44.87 -8.47 156.33
C HIS A 774 -44.35 -7.09 155.84
N PRO A 775 -44.29 -6.73 154.51
CA PRO A 775 -44.87 -7.30 153.23
C PRO A 775 -43.88 -7.34 152.01
N ARG A 776 -44.16 -7.43 150.68
CA ARG A 776 -45.08 -8.08 149.68
C ARG A 776 -44.80 -7.46 148.23
N HIS A 777 -45.31 -8.10 147.15
CA HIS A 777 -45.67 -7.56 145.78
C HIS A 777 -44.58 -7.37 144.66
N ARG A 778 -44.87 -7.32 143.32
CA ARG A 778 -45.84 -8.02 142.38
C ARG A 778 -45.69 -7.57 140.87
N GLY A 779 -45.60 -8.51 139.89
CA GLY A 779 -45.96 -8.31 138.44
C GLY A 779 -44.88 -7.74 137.47
N SER A 780 -45.03 -7.70 136.11
CA SER A 780 -46.02 -8.30 135.18
C SER A 780 -45.68 -8.18 133.65
N PHE A 781 -45.89 -9.25 132.84
CA PHE A 781 -46.36 -9.38 131.41
C PHE A 781 -45.89 -8.56 130.14
N THR A 782 -46.09 -9.21 128.95
CA THR A 782 -46.28 -8.74 127.52
C THR A 782 -45.09 -8.45 126.55
N LEU A 783 -45.21 -8.35 125.19
CA LEU A 783 -45.95 -9.09 124.11
C LEU A 783 -45.71 -8.51 122.65
N ILE A 784 -45.38 -9.35 121.62
CA ILE A 784 -45.62 -9.22 120.12
C ILE A 784 -45.14 -7.96 119.30
N LYS A 785 -44.51 -8.13 118.09
CA LYS A 785 -44.89 -7.53 116.75
C LYS A 785 -43.98 -7.93 115.55
N THR A 786 -44.29 -7.48 114.31
CA THR A 786 -43.74 -7.93 112.99
C THR A 786 -43.90 -6.89 111.83
N LYS A 787 -43.37 -7.19 110.60
CA LYS A 787 -43.81 -6.84 109.18
C LYS A 787 -43.06 -5.81 108.27
N MET A 788 -42.97 -6.20 106.96
CA MET A 788 -43.13 -5.41 105.66
C MET A 788 -42.06 -4.34 105.25
N GLU A 789 -41.79 -3.93 103.98
CA GLU A 789 -42.17 -4.34 102.57
C GLU A 789 -41.26 -3.64 101.47
N ASP A 790 -40.92 -4.35 100.35
CA ASP A 790 -41.06 -4.04 98.87
C ASP A 790 -40.78 -2.65 98.18
N PRO A 791 -40.81 -2.46 96.80
CA PRO A 791 -40.30 -3.28 95.64
C PRO A 791 -39.86 -2.52 94.30
N VAL A 792 -39.43 -3.28 93.24
CA VAL A 792 -39.70 -3.10 91.74
C VAL A 792 -38.98 -1.93 90.94
N MET A 793 -38.76 -1.79 89.59
CA MET A 793 -39.01 -2.41 88.23
C MET A 793 -37.93 -1.88 87.16
N ASP A 794 -37.82 -2.02 85.81
CA ASP A 794 -38.43 -2.79 84.66
C ASP A 794 -37.51 -2.93 83.36
N GLN A 795 -37.96 -2.60 82.11
CA GLN A 795 -37.48 -3.00 80.74
C GLN A 795 -37.36 -1.80 79.71
N GLY A 796 -37.07 -1.86 78.37
CA GLY A 796 -36.55 -2.87 77.41
C GLY A 796 -36.73 -2.56 75.86
N PHE A 797 -35.89 -3.17 74.99
CA PHE A 797 -36.06 -3.64 73.54
C PHE A 797 -36.32 -2.79 72.22
N ALA A 798 -35.52 -3.12 71.15
CA ALA A 798 -35.87 -3.51 69.73
C ALA A 798 -35.96 -2.60 68.41
N ARG A 799 -35.05 -2.90 67.43
CA ARG A 799 -35.14 -3.20 65.93
C ARG A 799 -35.77 -2.32 64.76
N LYS A 800 -34.89 -1.89 63.80
CA LYS A 800 -34.74 -2.18 62.30
C LYS A 800 -35.72 -1.79 61.11
N THR A 801 -35.09 -1.51 59.92
CA THR A 801 -35.33 -1.88 58.45
C THR A 801 -35.88 -0.94 57.28
N SER A 802 -35.04 -0.73 56.22
CA SER A 802 -35.18 -0.80 54.70
C SER A 802 -36.04 0.09 53.71
N GLY A 803 -35.39 0.71 52.67
CA GLY A 803 -35.55 0.43 51.18
C GLY A 803 -36.25 1.35 50.09
N GLY A 804 -35.57 1.75 48.97
CA GLY A 804 -36.06 1.59 47.52
C GLY A 804 -36.48 2.74 46.49
N LEU A 805 -35.61 3.09 45.50
CA LEU A 805 -35.73 3.25 43.97
C LEU A 805 -36.65 4.24 43.09
N GLN A 806 -36.01 4.91 42.08
CA GLN A 806 -36.29 5.09 40.57
C GLN A 806 -37.08 6.21 39.76
N SER A 807 -36.47 6.70 38.62
CA SER A 807 -37.02 7.19 37.27
C SER A 807 -37.63 8.63 37.03
N SER A 808 -37.88 9.23 35.82
CA SER A 808 -37.28 9.31 34.42
C SER A 808 -38.07 10.25 33.40
N SER A 809 -37.49 10.97 32.37
CA SER A 809 -38.21 11.66 31.22
C SER A 809 -37.37 12.24 29.99
N GLN A 810 -37.99 12.83 28.91
CA GLN A 810 -37.44 13.18 27.53
C GLN A 810 -38.07 14.44 26.79
N HIS A 811 -37.51 14.97 25.64
CA HIS A 811 -38.21 15.44 24.37
C HIS A 811 -37.37 16.09 23.17
N THR A 812 -37.97 16.77 22.15
CA THR A 812 -37.71 16.62 20.65
C THR A 812 -37.87 17.91 19.72
N THR A 813 -37.74 17.82 18.36
CA THR A 813 -38.40 18.62 17.22
C THR A 813 -37.59 19.78 16.48
N VAL A 814 -37.63 20.22 15.16
CA VAL A 814 -38.03 19.81 13.74
C VAL A 814 -37.24 20.64 12.61
N ARG A 815 -37.72 20.93 11.35
CA ARG A 815 -36.93 21.31 10.10
C ARG A 815 -37.76 22.01 8.93
N PHE A 816 -37.11 22.68 7.92
CA PHE A 816 -37.40 22.82 6.43
C PHE A 816 -37.69 24.17 5.62
N THR A 817 -37.07 24.29 4.40
CA THR A 817 -37.38 25.06 3.11
C THR A 817 -37.48 26.62 3.07
N ILE A 818 -37.52 27.40 1.94
CA ILE A 818 -37.96 27.31 0.49
C ILE A 818 -36.99 28.04 -0.49
N TYR A 819 -36.91 27.63 -1.78
CA TYR A 819 -36.57 28.35 -3.06
C TYR A 819 -35.99 27.36 -4.10
N ASN A 820 -36.65 27.08 -5.25
CA ASN A 820 -36.05 26.30 -6.38
C ASN A 820 -36.77 26.35 -7.77
N ASP A 821 -37.75 27.22 -8.02
CA ASP A 821 -38.81 26.91 -9.01
C ASP A 821 -38.51 27.18 -10.49
N SER A 822 -37.42 27.88 -10.83
CA SER A 822 -37.07 28.20 -12.23
C SER A 822 -36.57 27.01 -13.07
N ILE A 823 -36.39 25.81 -12.47
CA ILE A 823 -35.75 24.66 -13.12
C ILE A 823 -36.78 23.71 -13.79
N ASN A 824 -38.02 23.65 -13.30
CA ASN A 824 -38.96 22.59 -13.68
C ASN A 824 -39.49 22.71 -15.13
N SER A 825 -39.64 23.92 -15.66
CA SER A 825 -40.09 24.15 -17.05
C SER A 825 -39.16 23.49 -18.08
N GLN A 826 -37.85 23.56 -17.87
CA GLN A 826 -36.86 23.00 -18.80
C GLN A 826 -36.61 21.49 -18.60
N SER A 827 -37.18 20.87 -17.54
CA SER A 827 -37.00 19.44 -17.28
C SER A 827 -37.70 18.55 -18.31
N HIS A 828 -38.97 18.85 -18.60
CA HIS A 828 -39.82 18.00 -19.46
C HIS A 828 -39.26 17.82 -20.88
N THR A 829 -38.69 18.88 -21.49
CA THR A 829 -38.10 18.77 -22.84
C THR A 829 -36.84 17.92 -22.90
N HIS A 830 -36.08 17.79 -21.79
CA HIS A 830 -34.95 16.87 -21.75
C HIS A 830 -35.42 15.41 -21.73
N TYR A 831 -36.38 15.11 -20.84
CA TYR A 831 -36.95 13.77 -20.69
C TYR A 831 -37.61 13.27 -21.98
N PHE A 832 -38.29 14.15 -22.72
CA PHE A 832 -38.96 13.80 -23.97
C PHE A 832 -37.97 13.45 -25.10
N LEU A 833 -36.89 14.24 -25.27
CA LEU A 833 -35.86 13.97 -26.28
C LEU A 833 -35.06 12.70 -25.97
N VAL A 834 -34.64 12.52 -24.71
CA VAL A 834 -33.91 11.32 -24.28
C VAL A 834 -34.74 10.06 -24.46
N ASN A 835 -36.03 10.08 -24.09
CA ASN A 835 -36.92 8.94 -24.32
C ASN A 835 -37.14 8.65 -25.81
N LYS A 836 -37.29 9.68 -26.67
CA LYS A 836 -37.41 9.48 -28.14
C LYS A 836 -36.19 8.72 -28.70
N MET A 837 -34.97 9.06 -28.26
CA MET A 837 -33.75 8.37 -28.67
C MET A 837 -33.67 6.92 -28.18
N ILE A 838 -34.05 6.65 -26.92
CA ILE A 838 -34.06 5.27 -26.38
C ILE A 838 -35.03 4.39 -27.18
N SER A 839 -36.20 4.92 -27.56
CA SER A 839 -37.13 4.21 -28.45
C SER A 839 -36.52 3.88 -29.82
N THR A 840 -35.75 4.79 -30.43
CA THR A 840 -35.03 4.52 -31.70
C THR A 840 -33.77 3.65 -31.54
N SER A 841 -33.29 3.41 -30.32
CA SER A 841 -32.05 2.65 -30.06
C SER A 841 -32.28 1.15 -29.83
N ASN A 842 -33.51 0.74 -29.48
CA ASN A 842 -33.80 -0.62 -28.99
C ASN A 842 -34.34 -1.56 -30.09
N GLY A 843 -34.09 -1.29 -31.38
CA GLY A 843 -34.77 -1.98 -32.48
C GLY A 843 -33.95 -2.36 -33.72
N HIS A 844 -32.65 -2.03 -33.80
CA HIS A 844 -31.84 -2.32 -35.00
C HIS A 844 -30.49 -2.97 -34.70
N ASP A 845 -30.05 -3.77 -35.67
CA ASP A 845 -28.88 -4.66 -35.59
C ASP A 845 -27.59 -3.86 -35.91
N PRO A 846 -26.49 -3.96 -35.14
CA PRO A 846 -25.36 -3.03 -35.22
C PRO A 846 -24.56 -3.02 -36.55
N GLY A 847 -24.89 -3.90 -37.49
CA GLY A 847 -24.29 -3.93 -38.84
C GLY A 847 -25.14 -3.29 -39.95
N SER A 848 -26.31 -2.73 -39.62
CA SER A 848 -27.19 -2.08 -40.60
C SER A 848 -26.81 -0.61 -40.84
N ALA A 849 -26.69 -0.20 -42.10
CA ALA A 849 -26.46 1.19 -42.47
C ALA A 849 -27.71 2.03 -42.22
N LEU A 850 -27.63 3.02 -41.33
CA LEU A 850 -28.72 3.95 -41.05
C LEU A 850 -29.07 4.77 -42.29
N SER A 851 -30.35 5.05 -42.49
CA SER A 851 -30.78 5.95 -43.58
C SER A 851 -30.35 7.40 -43.30
N ALA A 852 -30.18 8.19 -44.36
CA ALA A 852 -29.83 9.61 -44.23
C ALA A 852 -30.82 10.40 -43.35
N ALA A 853 -32.10 10.01 -43.34
CA ALA A 853 -33.12 10.60 -42.47
C ALA A 853 -32.88 10.29 -40.98
N GLU A 854 -32.47 9.07 -40.64
CA GLU A 854 -32.17 8.66 -39.26
C GLU A 854 -30.85 9.25 -38.75
N TYR A 855 -29.86 9.39 -39.64
CA TYR A 855 -28.64 10.14 -39.36
C TYR A 855 -28.98 11.60 -38.99
N GLU A 856 -29.77 12.27 -39.82
CA GLU A 856 -30.13 13.67 -39.65
C GLU A 856 -31.08 13.91 -38.45
N ASP A 857 -31.97 12.97 -38.12
CA ASP A 857 -32.75 13.02 -36.86
C ASP A 857 -31.82 12.83 -35.63
N ARG A 858 -30.89 11.87 -35.66
CA ARG A 858 -29.93 11.64 -34.55
C ARG A 858 -29.02 12.86 -34.34
N ARG A 859 -28.55 13.46 -35.43
CA ARG A 859 -27.72 14.67 -35.45
C ARG A 859 -28.44 15.85 -34.78
N ARG A 860 -29.63 16.21 -35.26
CA ARG A 860 -30.43 17.32 -34.70
C ARG A 860 -30.76 17.13 -33.21
N ILE A 861 -30.98 15.89 -32.75
CA ILE A 861 -31.22 15.63 -31.32
C ILE A 861 -29.93 15.78 -30.50
N PHE A 862 -28.77 15.35 -31.00
CA PHE A 862 -27.48 15.60 -30.33
C PHE A 862 -27.14 17.10 -30.27
N GLU A 863 -27.33 17.84 -31.36
CA GLU A 863 -27.18 19.30 -31.39
C GLU A 863 -28.06 19.99 -30.33
N ALA A 864 -29.34 19.63 -30.26
CA ALA A 864 -30.29 20.19 -29.29
C ALA A 864 -29.92 19.87 -27.83
N TRP A 865 -29.39 18.67 -27.56
CA TRP A 865 -28.86 18.28 -26.25
C TRP A 865 -27.60 19.09 -25.90
N LEU A 866 -26.63 19.13 -26.81
CA LEU A 866 -25.35 19.81 -26.63
C LEU A 866 -25.53 21.31 -26.41
N GLN A 867 -26.44 21.95 -27.16
CA GLN A 867 -26.79 23.35 -26.98
C GLN A 867 -27.32 23.59 -25.56
N LYS A 868 -28.27 22.79 -25.11
CA LYS A 868 -28.90 22.91 -23.78
C LYS A 868 -27.91 22.71 -22.62
N GLU A 869 -27.00 21.76 -22.73
CA GLU A 869 -25.94 21.53 -21.74
C GLU A 869 -24.95 22.72 -21.70
N ASN A 870 -24.55 23.23 -22.87
CA ASN A 870 -23.65 24.38 -23.02
C ASN A 870 -24.29 25.69 -22.56
N ASP A 871 -25.59 25.89 -22.76
CA ASP A 871 -26.36 27.02 -22.23
C ASP A 871 -26.51 26.94 -20.70
N THR A 872 -26.79 25.75 -20.17
CA THR A 872 -26.84 25.50 -18.71
C THR A 872 -25.49 25.81 -18.07
N LEU A 873 -24.39 25.38 -18.69
CA LEU A 873 -23.02 25.67 -18.25
C LEU A 873 -22.66 27.15 -18.38
N SER A 874 -23.07 27.80 -19.48
CA SER A 874 -22.80 29.22 -19.73
C SER A 874 -23.61 30.13 -18.78
N GLY A 875 -24.81 29.73 -18.37
CA GLY A 875 -25.59 30.41 -17.31
C GLY A 875 -24.93 30.34 -15.93
N ILE A 876 -24.23 29.23 -15.64
CA ILE A 876 -23.42 29.09 -14.41
C ILE A 876 -22.18 30.00 -14.46
N LEU A 877 -21.58 30.19 -15.64
CA LEU A 877 -20.39 31.02 -15.88
C LEU A 877 -20.67 32.54 -15.92
N ASN A 878 -21.70 32.98 -16.64
CA ASN A 878 -21.91 34.40 -16.98
C ASN A 878 -22.46 35.27 -15.83
N THR A 879 -22.82 34.69 -14.70
CA THR A 879 -23.45 35.42 -13.58
C THR A 879 -22.41 36.08 -12.66
N LYS A 880 -22.00 37.30 -13.04
CA LYS A 880 -21.17 38.19 -12.22
C LYS A 880 -21.96 38.72 -11.01
N GLY A 881 -21.84 38.05 -9.86
CA GLY A 881 -22.52 38.43 -8.62
C GLY A 881 -22.02 37.68 -7.38
N LEU A 882 -22.30 38.20 -6.19
CA LEU A 882 -21.78 37.67 -4.92
C LEU A 882 -22.69 36.55 -4.38
N LEU A 883 -22.53 35.34 -4.95
CA LEU A 883 -23.43 34.20 -4.76
C LEU A 883 -23.67 33.79 -3.30
N SER A 884 -24.92 33.43 -3.02
CA SER A 884 -25.35 32.80 -1.77
C SER A 884 -24.76 31.40 -1.61
N THR A 885 -24.52 30.98 -0.36
CA THR A 885 -24.12 29.60 -0.03
C THR A 885 -25.16 28.56 -0.45
N ARG A 886 -26.43 28.96 -0.63
CA ARG A 886 -27.48 28.11 -1.20
C ARG A 886 -27.35 27.96 -2.71
N GLU A 887 -27.11 29.06 -3.42
CA GLU A 887 -26.94 29.07 -4.88
C GLU A 887 -25.67 28.33 -5.30
N LEU A 888 -24.57 28.49 -4.56
CA LEU A 888 -23.35 27.70 -4.74
C LEU A 888 -23.62 26.19 -4.63
N LYS A 889 -24.40 25.75 -3.63
CA LYS A 889 -24.79 24.34 -3.49
C LYS A 889 -25.69 23.85 -4.64
N ILE A 890 -26.62 24.69 -5.12
CA ILE A 890 -27.46 24.36 -6.27
C ILE A 890 -26.59 24.21 -7.53
N ARG A 891 -25.77 25.21 -7.86
CA ARG A 891 -24.86 25.20 -9.02
C ARG A 891 -23.87 24.04 -8.99
N GLN A 892 -23.31 23.72 -7.81
CA GLN A 892 -22.41 22.59 -7.65
C GLN A 892 -23.14 21.23 -7.80
N LYS A 893 -24.44 21.15 -7.49
CA LYS A 893 -25.27 19.99 -7.84
C LYS A 893 -25.52 19.93 -9.35
N THR A 894 -25.88 21.04 -10.00
CA THR A 894 -26.08 21.11 -11.46
C THR A 894 -24.81 20.70 -12.22
N LEU A 895 -23.63 21.16 -11.79
CA LEU A 895 -22.35 20.74 -12.37
C LEU A 895 -22.03 19.26 -12.16
N LYS A 896 -22.50 18.65 -11.06
CA LYS A 896 -22.40 17.20 -10.89
C LYS A 896 -23.32 16.47 -11.90
N THR A 897 -24.50 17.01 -12.19
CA THR A 897 -25.40 16.49 -13.23
C THR A 897 -24.79 16.61 -14.63
N LEU A 898 -24.29 17.79 -15.02
CA LEU A 898 -23.59 18.02 -16.31
C LEU A 898 -22.35 17.12 -16.50
N ARG A 899 -21.70 16.71 -15.40
CA ARG A 899 -20.58 15.76 -15.43
C ARG A 899 -21.01 14.30 -15.50
N SER A 900 -22.23 13.96 -15.12
CA SER A 900 -22.80 12.61 -15.31
C SER A 900 -23.45 12.40 -16.69
N SER A 901 -23.99 13.45 -17.32
CA SER A 901 -24.49 13.41 -18.69
C SER A 901 -23.38 13.30 -19.75
N LEU A 902 -22.14 13.67 -19.39
CA LEU A 902 -20.98 13.68 -20.27
C LEU A 902 -20.68 12.33 -20.95
N GLY A 903 -20.86 11.21 -20.24
CA GLY A 903 -20.62 9.88 -20.79
C GLY A 903 -21.57 9.53 -21.93
N TRP A 904 -22.86 9.80 -21.72
CA TRP A 904 -23.91 9.63 -22.73
C TRP A 904 -23.68 10.53 -23.95
N GLY A 905 -23.23 11.78 -23.73
CA GLY A 905 -22.86 12.68 -24.82
C GLY A 905 -21.69 12.19 -25.67
N GLN A 906 -20.66 11.61 -25.03
CA GLN A 906 -19.51 11.04 -25.75
C GLN A 906 -19.90 9.80 -26.56
N GLU A 907 -20.82 8.98 -26.05
CA GLU A 907 -21.38 7.81 -26.74
C GLU A 907 -22.18 8.22 -27.99
N GLN A 908 -23.14 9.15 -27.87
CA GLN A 908 -23.94 9.59 -29.02
C GLN A 908 -23.10 10.34 -30.08
N PHE A 909 -22.12 11.14 -29.67
CA PHE A 909 -21.17 11.78 -30.59
C PHE A 909 -20.35 10.75 -31.38
N GLN A 910 -19.91 9.66 -30.72
CA GLN A 910 -19.14 8.61 -31.36
C GLN A 910 -20.00 7.75 -32.33
N LEU A 911 -21.27 7.50 -31.97
CA LEU A 911 -22.23 6.89 -32.89
C LEU A 911 -22.48 7.76 -34.14
N LEU A 912 -22.57 9.09 -33.99
CA LEU A 912 -22.70 10.00 -35.14
C LEU A 912 -21.47 9.97 -36.07
N LEU A 913 -20.26 9.92 -35.51
CA LEU A 913 -19.03 9.77 -36.32
C LEU A 913 -19.02 8.45 -37.12
N MET A 914 -19.40 7.33 -36.50
CA MET A 914 -19.48 6.03 -37.18
C MET A 914 -20.59 6.00 -38.24
N SER A 915 -21.73 6.65 -37.98
CA SER A 915 -22.86 6.70 -38.90
C SER A 915 -22.55 7.51 -40.16
N GLY A 916 -21.86 8.65 -40.03
CA GLY A 916 -21.45 9.48 -41.17
C GLY A 916 -20.47 8.76 -42.09
N ALA A 917 -19.49 8.04 -41.53
CA ALA A 917 -18.52 7.26 -42.29
C ALA A 917 -19.16 6.13 -43.12
N ALA A 918 -20.24 5.51 -42.62
CA ALA A 918 -21.01 4.51 -43.35
C ALA A 918 -21.80 5.13 -44.52
N ALA A 919 -22.38 6.32 -44.34
CA ALA A 919 -23.12 7.03 -45.39
C ALA A 919 -22.23 7.45 -46.57
N SER A 920 -20.97 7.84 -46.31
CA SER A 920 -19.99 8.14 -47.37
C SER A 920 -19.52 6.90 -48.17
N GLY A 921 -19.87 5.68 -47.76
CA GLY A 921 -19.42 4.44 -48.40
C GLY A 921 -20.26 3.96 -49.59
N SER A 922 -21.49 4.48 -49.77
CA SER A 922 -22.37 4.08 -50.88
C SER A 922 -22.14 4.96 -52.12
N GLY A 923 -21.30 4.50 -53.04
CA GLY A 923 -20.86 5.27 -54.22
C GLY A 923 -21.95 5.54 -55.26
N VAL A 924 -22.77 6.58 -55.03
CA VAL A 924 -23.73 7.14 -56.00
C VAL A 924 -23.76 8.67 -55.90
N GLY A 925 -23.33 9.36 -56.96
CA GLY A 925 -23.55 10.80 -57.17
C GLY A 925 -22.65 11.74 -56.35
N ALA A 926 -21.48 12.11 -56.90
CA ALA A 926 -20.48 12.96 -56.25
C ALA A 926 -20.79 14.48 -56.28
N ASP A 927 -21.93 14.91 -56.84
CA ASP A 927 -22.20 16.32 -57.17
C ASP A 927 -23.25 17.03 -56.28
N HIS A 928 -23.68 16.42 -55.16
CA HIS A 928 -24.67 17.10 -54.29
C HIS A 928 -24.59 16.88 -52.78
N TRP A 929 -23.39 16.63 -52.25
CA TRP A 929 -23.12 16.80 -50.83
C TRP A 929 -21.94 17.75 -50.65
N ALA A 930 -22.27 19.01 -50.36
CA ALA A 930 -21.29 19.98 -49.91
C ALA A 930 -20.59 19.47 -48.64
N GLU A 931 -19.38 19.99 -48.40
CA GLU A 931 -18.59 19.74 -47.18
C GLU A 931 -19.49 19.75 -45.94
N ASP A 932 -19.37 18.75 -45.04
CA ASP A 932 -20.20 18.66 -43.84
C ASP A 932 -19.74 19.61 -42.73
N VAL A 933 -19.75 20.91 -43.08
CA VAL A 933 -19.42 22.08 -42.25
C VAL A 933 -20.12 22.01 -40.90
N GLY A 934 -21.35 21.49 -40.86
CA GLY A 934 -22.09 21.37 -39.61
C GLY A 934 -21.64 20.20 -38.72
N MET A 935 -21.13 19.08 -39.24
CA MET A 935 -20.45 18.09 -38.39
C MET A 935 -19.12 18.63 -37.85
N GLU A 936 -18.40 19.47 -38.60
CA GLU A 936 -17.25 20.21 -38.08
C GLU A 936 -17.67 21.19 -36.96
N GLU A 937 -18.77 21.90 -37.14
CA GLU A 937 -19.36 22.79 -36.12
C GLU A 937 -19.76 22.00 -34.86
N ILE A 938 -20.36 20.82 -35.01
CA ILE A 938 -20.68 19.92 -33.88
C ILE A 938 -19.41 19.45 -33.18
N ARG A 939 -18.37 19.02 -33.91
CA ARG A 939 -17.05 18.64 -33.36
C ARG A 939 -16.47 19.78 -32.53
N TYR A 940 -16.47 21.01 -33.08
CA TYR A 940 -16.00 22.21 -32.38
C TYR A 940 -16.84 22.52 -31.13
N ARG A 941 -18.17 22.56 -31.24
CA ARG A 941 -19.09 22.85 -30.11
C ARG A 941 -18.98 21.80 -29.00
N TRP A 942 -18.77 20.54 -29.35
CA TRP A 942 -18.57 19.45 -28.38
C TRP A 942 -17.23 19.54 -27.65
N MET A 943 -16.14 19.83 -28.38
CA MET A 943 -14.82 20.05 -27.77
C MET A 943 -14.80 21.29 -26.89
N LEU A 944 -15.44 22.39 -27.32
CA LEU A 944 -15.60 23.61 -26.53
C LEU A 944 -16.43 23.38 -25.26
N TYR A 945 -17.52 22.62 -25.32
CA TYR A 945 -18.29 22.22 -24.14
C TYR A 945 -17.43 21.38 -23.16
N LYS A 946 -16.69 20.40 -23.67
CA LYS A 946 -15.77 19.57 -22.87
C LYS A 946 -14.69 20.40 -22.17
N SER A 947 -14.11 21.40 -22.83
CA SER A 947 -13.16 22.32 -22.18
C SER A 947 -13.85 23.12 -21.08
N LYS A 948 -14.91 23.88 -21.42
CA LYS A 948 -15.65 24.71 -20.44
C LYS A 948 -16.05 23.89 -19.19
N LEU A 949 -16.51 22.66 -19.34
CA LEU A 949 -16.97 21.82 -18.22
C LEU A 949 -15.81 21.33 -17.32
N LYS A 950 -14.62 21.15 -17.90
CA LYS A 950 -13.36 20.87 -17.19
C LYS A 950 -12.88 22.11 -16.45
N ASP A 951 -12.85 23.26 -17.12
CA ASP A 951 -12.31 24.54 -16.63
C ASP A 951 -13.15 25.12 -15.48
N VAL A 952 -14.46 24.83 -15.44
CA VAL A 952 -15.37 25.14 -14.30
C VAL A 952 -15.06 24.31 -13.03
N GLY A 953 -13.98 23.51 -13.01
CA GLY A 953 -13.48 22.80 -11.84
C GLY A 953 -13.29 23.66 -10.59
N ASP A 954 -12.83 24.90 -10.73
CA ASP A 954 -12.36 25.74 -9.62
C ASP A 954 -13.40 26.68 -8.98
N LEU A 955 -14.70 26.42 -9.14
CA LEU A 955 -15.73 27.07 -8.30
C LEU A 955 -15.52 26.83 -6.78
N LYS A 956 -14.70 25.85 -6.41
CA LYS A 956 -14.25 25.62 -5.03
C LYS A 956 -13.29 26.71 -4.52
N ALA A 957 -12.54 27.38 -5.39
CA ALA A 957 -11.64 28.47 -5.03
C ALA A 957 -12.39 29.72 -4.52
N LEU A 958 -13.55 30.03 -5.09
CA LEU A 958 -14.42 31.14 -4.65
C LEU A 958 -14.97 30.95 -3.22
N LEU A 959 -15.14 29.71 -2.77
CA LEU A 959 -15.46 29.40 -1.36
C LEU A 959 -14.27 29.67 -0.43
N ASN A 960 -13.04 29.35 -0.87
CA ASN A 960 -11.82 29.52 -0.06
C ASN A 960 -11.46 30.99 0.22
N VAL A 961 -11.93 31.95 -0.60
CA VAL A 961 -11.71 33.39 -0.35
C VAL A 961 -12.37 33.82 0.97
N LYS A 962 -13.61 33.40 1.24
CA LYS A 962 -14.30 33.73 2.51
C LYS A 962 -13.67 33.01 3.72
N VAL A 963 -13.16 31.79 3.55
CA VAL A 963 -12.50 31.05 4.63
C VAL A 963 -11.13 31.67 4.98
N ARG A 964 -10.34 32.06 3.98
CA ARG A 964 -9.05 32.74 4.22
C ARG A 964 -9.20 34.09 4.92
N ALA A 965 -10.26 34.86 4.60
CA ALA A 965 -10.56 36.10 5.30
C ALA A 965 -10.85 35.87 6.81
N ALA A 966 -11.64 34.86 7.15
CA ALA A 966 -11.93 34.52 8.55
C ALA A 966 -10.67 34.09 9.33
N VAL A 967 -9.78 33.29 8.71
CA VAL A 967 -8.53 32.85 9.35
C VAL A 967 -7.54 34.01 9.57
N TYR A 968 -7.46 34.97 8.64
CA TYR A 968 -6.62 36.17 8.82
C TYR A 968 -7.09 37.04 10.00
N ILE A 969 -8.40 37.21 10.17
CA ILE A 969 -8.97 37.94 11.30
C ILE A 969 -8.68 37.22 12.62
N TRP A 970 -8.75 35.88 12.66
CA TRP A 970 -8.46 35.10 13.86
C TRP A 970 -6.98 35.18 14.28
N LEU A 971 -6.06 35.10 13.32
CA LEU A 971 -4.61 35.21 13.59
C LEU A 971 -4.20 36.58 14.12
N LEU A 972 -4.85 37.67 13.68
CA LEU A 972 -4.61 39.03 14.19
C LEU A 972 -5.05 39.23 15.66
N VAL A 973 -5.97 38.41 16.18
CA VAL A 973 -6.50 38.54 17.55
C VAL A 973 -5.68 37.71 18.56
N VAL A 974 -5.03 36.63 18.12
CA VAL A 974 -4.27 35.73 19.02
C VAL A 974 -2.81 36.18 19.21
N GLY A 975 -2.24 36.93 18.25
CA GLY A 975 -0.81 37.27 18.22
C GLY A 975 -0.32 38.32 19.24
N THR A 976 -1.19 38.89 20.08
CA THR A 976 -0.86 40.06 20.94
C THR A 976 -0.78 39.78 22.44
N CYS A 977 -0.92 38.52 22.89
CA CYS A 977 -0.93 38.16 24.31
C CYS A 977 0.00 36.99 24.67
N THR A 978 1.28 37.26 24.94
CA THR A 978 2.07 36.79 26.11
C THR A 978 3.58 37.04 25.90
N LEU A 979 4.15 38.14 26.43
CA LEU A 979 5.60 38.26 26.68
C LEU A 979 5.98 39.47 27.59
N THR A 980 6.03 39.27 28.91
CA THR A 980 6.64 40.20 29.88
C THR A 980 7.08 39.46 31.14
N SER A 981 8.27 39.79 31.68
CA SER A 981 8.80 39.32 32.99
C SER A 981 9.20 37.83 33.05
N VAL A 982 10.27 37.35 33.68
CA VAL A 982 11.55 37.87 34.27
C VAL A 982 12.48 36.62 34.36
N GLY A 983 13.82 36.65 34.40
CA GLY A 983 14.85 37.69 34.41
C GLY A 983 16.25 37.00 34.39
N SER A 984 17.33 37.70 34.73
CA SER A 984 18.72 37.20 34.61
C SER A 984 19.39 36.91 35.95
N CYS A 985 20.34 35.96 36.01
CA CYS A 985 21.68 36.14 36.63
C CYS A 985 22.60 34.89 36.62
N MET A 986 23.92 35.16 36.67
CA MET A 986 25.06 34.27 37.00
C MET A 986 25.45 33.11 36.04
N VAL A 987 26.69 32.56 36.08
CA VAL A 987 28.05 33.15 35.86
C VAL A 987 29.15 32.05 35.88
N PHE A 988 29.98 31.99 34.83
CA PHE A 988 31.35 31.41 34.77
C PHE A 988 31.52 29.85 34.88
N PRO A 989 32.70 29.23 34.53
CA PRO A 989 32.74 28.06 33.63
C PRO A 989 33.62 26.88 34.14
N VAL A 990 34.58 26.38 33.31
CA VAL A 990 35.55 25.26 33.50
C VAL A 990 35.02 23.88 33.05
N SER A 991 35.78 22.90 32.51
CA SER A 991 36.91 22.80 31.54
C SER A 991 37.24 21.30 31.32
N ALA A 992 37.81 20.92 30.17
CA ALA A 992 38.37 19.56 29.86
C ALA A 992 37.35 18.38 29.82
N GLY A 993 37.65 17.22 29.23
CA GLY A 993 38.79 16.78 28.39
C GLY A 993 38.78 15.25 28.11
N PHE A 994 39.80 14.75 27.37
CA PHE A 994 40.07 13.33 27.02
C PHE A 994 39.11 12.63 26.02
N ARG A 995 39.47 11.54 25.31
CA ARG A 995 40.68 11.14 24.51
C ARG A 995 40.55 9.66 24.01
N VAL A 996 41.02 9.36 22.78
CA VAL A 996 41.71 8.09 22.38
C VAL A 996 40.84 6.79 22.29
N ASN A 997 41.03 5.74 21.46
CA ASN A 997 42.03 5.23 20.47
C ASN A 997 41.41 5.10 19.05
N ARG A 998 42.07 4.90 17.87
CA ARG A 998 43.41 4.45 17.39
C ARG A 998 43.48 3.00 16.84
N ALA A 999 43.56 2.87 15.51
CA ALA A 999 43.99 1.72 14.67
C ALA A 999 43.92 2.15 13.17
N VAL A 1000 44.64 1.63 12.15
CA VAL A 1000 45.96 0.93 12.07
C VAL A 1000 46.58 1.21 10.66
N CYS A 1001 47.35 0.29 10.04
CA CYS A 1001 48.12 0.42 8.78
C CYS A 1001 47.40 -0.25 7.57
N GLU A 1002 47.87 -0.32 6.30
CA GLU A 1002 49.17 -0.12 5.59
C GLU A 1002 48.90 0.65 4.25
N GLU A 1003 49.73 1.55 3.69
CA GLU A 1003 51.02 1.40 2.94
C GLU A 1003 50.95 0.50 1.66
N ALA A 1004 51.61 0.81 0.52
CA ALA A 1004 52.72 1.74 0.27
C ALA A 1004 52.73 2.44 -1.13
N VAL A 1005 53.09 3.73 -1.14
CA VAL A 1005 54.24 4.39 -1.81
C VAL A 1005 54.57 4.16 -3.30
N GLN A 1006 54.57 5.25 -4.08
CA GLN A 1006 55.79 5.77 -4.76
C GLN A 1006 55.75 7.29 -5.01
N LEU A 1007 56.93 7.89 -5.20
CA LEU A 1007 57.17 9.36 -5.23
C LEU A 1007 57.82 9.80 -6.55
N GLY A 1008 57.53 11.01 -7.00
CA GLY A 1008 58.23 11.65 -8.13
C GLY A 1008 57.68 13.04 -8.44
N GLY A 1009 58.44 14.09 -8.15
CA GLY A 1009 58.05 15.47 -8.43
C GLY A 1009 59.24 16.35 -8.79
N VAL A 1010 59.06 17.67 -8.59
CA VAL A 1010 60.04 18.77 -8.74
C VAL A 1010 60.08 19.44 -10.13
N VAL A 1011 60.44 20.72 -10.10
CA VAL A 1011 60.76 21.69 -11.18
C VAL A 1011 59.60 22.57 -11.69
N PHE A 1012 59.83 23.88 -11.51
CA PHE A 1012 59.05 25.02 -12.01
C PHE A 1012 59.39 25.36 -13.48
N ARG A 1013 58.49 26.07 -14.18
CA ARG A 1013 58.68 27.45 -14.73
C ARG A 1013 58.30 27.66 -16.21
N ARG A 1014 57.33 28.58 -16.45
CA ARG A 1014 57.12 29.39 -17.69
C ARG A 1014 56.71 28.60 -18.97
N THR A 1015 56.09 29.19 -20.02
CA THR A 1015 55.74 30.60 -20.34
C THR A 1015 54.54 30.67 -21.31
N HIS A 1016 53.71 31.73 -21.22
CA HIS A 1016 52.73 32.26 -22.22
C HIS A 1016 51.65 31.30 -22.80
N GLY A 1017 50.43 31.75 -23.15
CA GLY A 1017 49.79 33.06 -23.00
C GLY A 1017 48.70 33.29 -24.08
N SER A 1018 47.65 34.08 -23.76
CA SER A 1018 46.39 34.27 -24.54
C SER A 1018 45.36 33.14 -24.33
N ARG A 1019 44.03 33.34 -24.44
CA ARG A 1019 43.22 34.53 -24.86
C ARG A 1019 41.98 34.71 -23.92
N PRO A 1020 40.88 35.45 -24.21
CA PRO A 1020 40.36 36.46 -23.28
C PRO A 1020 39.00 36.17 -22.61
N SER A 1021 38.63 37.04 -21.65
CA SER A 1021 37.32 37.09 -20.98
C SER A 1021 36.23 37.79 -21.82
N PRO A 1022 34.95 37.37 -21.71
CA PRO A 1022 33.78 38.21 -22.01
C PRO A 1022 33.29 38.98 -20.74
N PRO A 1023 32.48 40.05 -20.90
CA PRO A 1023 31.99 40.88 -19.78
C PRO A 1023 30.63 40.46 -19.21
N ASP A 1024 30.35 40.86 -17.96
CA ASP A 1024 29.02 40.84 -17.34
C ASP A 1024 28.05 41.88 -17.95
N TYR A 1025 26.74 41.66 -17.83
CA TYR A 1025 25.80 42.65 -17.24
C TYR A 1025 24.43 42.00 -16.89
N TYR A 1026 24.09 41.93 -15.59
CA TYR A 1026 22.76 41.92 -14.94
C TYR A 1026 21.60 41.05 -15.52
N SER A 1027 21.16 40.00 -14.81
CA SER A 1027 20.03 39.97 -13.81
C SER A 1027 18.62 40.05 -14.44
N HIS A 1028 17.55 39.37 -14.01
CA HIS A 1028 17.17 38.53 -12.85
C HIS A 1028 16.19 37.43 -13.38
N ASN A 1029 15.75 36.38 -12.67
CA ASN A 1029 15.90 35.98 -11.26
C ASN A 1029 15.86 34.44 -11.10
N THR A 1030 16.26 33.94 -9.93
CA THR A 1030 16.25 32.50 -9.62
C THR A 1030 14.92 31.98 -9.08
N LYS A 1031 14.58 30.70 -9.34
CA LYS A 1031 14.53 29.65 -8.28
C LYS A 1031 14.23 28.23 -8.79
N ARG A 1032 15.24 27.37 -8.61
CA ARG A 1032 15.18 26.01 -8.03
C ARG A 1032 13.79 25.47 -7.65
N GLY A 1033 13.45 24.30 -8.18
CA GLY A 1033 12.30 23.51 -7.74
C GLY A 1033 12.49 22.80 -6.39
N LYS A 1034 11.47 22.04 -5.98
CA LYS A 1034 11.52 21.06 -4.87
C LYS A 1034 10.65 19.85 -5.20
N SER A 1035 11.22 18.66 -5.01
CA SER A 1035 10.48 17.41 -4.93
C SER A 1035 9.83 17.24 -3.55
N THR A 1036 8.70 16.52 -3.47
CA THR A 1036 8.55 15.37 -2.54
C THR A 1036 7.25 14.60 -2.80
N LEU A 1037 7.33 13.26 -2.75
CA LEU A 1037 6.17 12.40 -2.53
C LEU A 1037 5.72 12.45 -1.07
N LYS A 1038 4.44 12.15 -0.81
CA LYS A 1038 3.84 11.47 0.38
C LYS A 1038 2.30 11.60 0.35
N GLN A 1039 1.45 10.69 0.84
CA GLN A 1039 1.53 9.25 1.16
C GLN A 1039 0.11 8.76 1.57
N LEU A 1040 -0.33 7.53 1.15
CA LEU A 1040 -1.22 6.61 1.90
C LEU A 1040 -2.70 7.10 2.20
N VAL A 1041 -3.74 6.32 2.59
CA VAL A 1041 -3.97 4.86 2.82
C VAL A 1041 -5.49 4.49 2.85
N CYS A 1042 -5.81 3.18 2.74
CA CYS A 1042 -7.07 2.43 3.12
C CYS A 1042 -8.49 2.84 2.64
N VAL A 1043 -9.24 1.83 2.12
CA VAL A 1043 -10.40 1.12 2.75
C VAL A 1043 -10.36 -0.33 2.19
N TYR A 1044 -10.31 -1.45 2.93
CA TYR A 1044 -11.26 -2.14 3.84
C TYR A 1044 -12.48 -2.85 3.19
N THR A 1045 -12.93 -3.96 3.79
CA THR A 1045 -13.75 -5.06 3.20
C THR A 1045 -15.10 -5.34 3.89
N VAL A 1046 -16.14 -5.69 3.11
CA VAL A 1046 -17.37 -6.48 3.45
C VAL A 1046 -17.89 -7.00 2.08
N GLU A 1047 -18.08 -8.29 1.71
CA GLU A 1047 -18.75 -9.50 2.25
C GLU A 1047 -20.20 -9.77 1.76
N HIS A 1048 -20.52 -11.08 1.60
CA HIS A 1048 -21.75 -11.79 1.12
C HIS A 1048 -21.79 -12.18 -0.40
N SER A 1049 -21.75 -13.46 -0.85
CA SER A 1049 -22.50 -14.73 -0.56
C SER A 1049 -23.86 -14.81 -1.30
N THR A 1050 -24.34 -15.85 -2.00
CA THR A 1050 -24.09 -17.34 -2.14
C THR A 1050 -24.50 -17.82 -3.57
N SER A 1051 -24.62 -19.10 -3.99
CA SER A 1051 -23.79 -20.35 -3.96
C SER A 1051 -24.47 -21.47 -4.83
N ASN A 1052 -23.91 -22.70 -4.94
CA ASN A 1052 -24.41 -23.93 -5.64
C ASN A 1052 -24.44 -23.93 -7.20
N ARG A 1053 -24.39 -25.05 -7.96
CA ARG A 1053 -23.93 -26.47 -7.76
C ARG A 1053 -23.77 -27.21 -9.12
N ASN A 1054 -22.87 -28.21 -9.18
CA ASN A 1054 -22.78 -29.32 -10.18
C ASN A 1054 -23.69 -30.52 -9.75
N PRO A 1055 -23.94 -31.65 -10.52
CA PRO A 1055 -23.05 -32.35 -11.49
C PRO A 1055 -23.70 -33.16 -12.69
N TRP A 1056 -22.85 -33.89 -13.48
CA TRP A 1056 -23.00 -35.13 -14.33
C TRP A 1056 -24.33 -35.51 -15.08
N ASN A 1057 -24.43 -36.41 -16.10
CA ASN A 1057 -23.51 -37.40 -16.72
C ASN A 1057 -23.91 -37.86 -18.18
N ASP A 1058 -23.12 -38.78 -18.76
CA ASP A 1058 -23.45 -39.89 -19.72
C ASP A 1058 -23.70 -39.67 -21.25
N ARG A 1059 -23.59 -40.79 -22.01
CA ARG A 1059 -23.60 -41.00 -23.50
C ARG A 1059 -24.18 -42.42 -23.82
N PRO A 1060 -23.92 -43.13 -24.97
CA PRO A 1060 -23.47 -42.79 -26.35
C PRO A 1060 -24.25 -43.48 -27.51
N SER A 1061 -24.04 -43.05 -28.78
CA SER A 1061 -24.06 -43.95 -29.97
C SER A 1061 -23.31 -43.36 -31.19
N ASP A 1062 -22.71 -44.27 -31.96
CA ASP A 1062 -21.98 -44.21 -33.25
C ASP A 1062 -22.69 -43.55 -34.46
N ALA A 1063 -22.05 -43.23 -35.60
CA ALA A 1063 -20.62 -43.11 -35.96
C ALA A 1063 -20.43 -42.32 -37.30
N GLY A 1064 -19.25 -41.73 -37.52
CA GLY A 1064 -18.85 -41.09 -38.80
C GLY A 1064 -17.52 -40.34 -38.73
N HIS A 1065 -16.64 -40.49 -39.74
CA HIS A 1065 -15.26 -39.97 -39.78
C HIS A 1065 -15.18 -38.43 -39.63
N ARG A 1066 -14.49 -37.89 -38.61
CA ARG A 1066 -13.03 -37.55 -38.51
C ARG A 1066 -12.52 -36.49 -39.53
N PRO A 1067 -11.67 -35.51 -39.13
CA PRO A 1067 -11.42 -35.00 -37.77
C PRO A 1067 -11.22 -33.45 -37.70
N VAL A 1068 -12.23 -32.69 -37.28
CA VAL A 1068 -12.08 -31.23 -37.03
C VAL A 1068 -11.97 -30.96 -35.52
N LYS A 1069 -10.85 -30.38 -35.07
CA LYS A 1069 -10.65 -29.96 -33.67
C LYS A 1069 -11.24 -28.56 -33.41
N ILE A 1070 -12.55 -28.47 -33.14
CA ILE A 1070 -13.12 -27.26 -32.55
C ILE A 1070 -12.85 -27.27 -31.04
N LYS A 1071 -11.89 -26.46 -30.60
CA LYS A 1071 -11.77 -26.04 -29.19
C LYS A 1071 -12.56 -24.75 -29.02
N TYR A 1072 -13.68 -24.79 -28.30
CA TYR A 1072 -14.21 -23.56 -27.69
C TYR A 1072 -13.26 -23.13 -26.58
N VAL A 1073 -12.70 -21.92 -26.69
CA VAL A 1073 -11.92 -21.26 -25.64
C VAL A 1073 -12.45 -19.83 -25.50
N TYR A 1074 -12.85 -19.47 -24.28
CA TYR A 1074 -13.21 -18.10 -23.91
C TYR A 1074 -11.91 -17.31 -23.64
N PHE A 1075 -11.46 -16.49 -24.59
CA PHE A 1075 -10.55 -15.34 -24.40
C PHE A 1075 -10.85 -14.33 -25.52
N MET A 1076 -11.05 -13.02 -25.32
CA MET A 1076 -10.29 -11.99 -24.57
C MET A 1076 -8.90 -11.65 -25.15
N ARG A 1077 -8.89 -10.99 -26.33
CA ARG A 1077 -7.91 -9.96 -26.78
C ARG A 1077 -8.62 -9.21 -27.93
N THR A 1078 -8.61 -7.88 -28.11
CA THR A 1078 -7.67 -6.78 -27.81
C THR A 1078 -6.42 -6.69 -28.69
N GLN A 1079 -6.63 -6.29 -29.94
CA GLN A 1079 -5.82 -5.26 -30.63
C GLN A 1079 -6.79 -4.06 -30.84
N LEU A 1080 -6.49 -2.78 -30.60
CA LEU A 1080 -5.23 -2.01 -30.62
C LEU A 1080 -4.61 -1.88 -32.02
N CYS A 1081 -4.79 -0.72 -32.65
CA CYS A 1081 -3.99 -0.28 -33.78
C CYS A 1081 -3.85 1.25 -33.80
N ILE A 1082 -2.65 1.70 -34.16
CA ILE A 1082 -2.34 2.92 -34.93
C ILE A 1082 -2.79 4.27 -34.33
N THR A 1083 -1.85 4.94 -33.67
CA THR A 1083 -1.73 6.41 -33.71
C THR A 1083 -0.96 6.80 -34.97
N ILE A 1084 -1.57 7.61 -35.84
CA ILE A 1084 -0.88 8.34 -36.91
C ILE A 1084 -0.55 9.76 -36.41
N ASN A 1085 0.59 10.29 -36.84
CA ASN A 1085 1.03 11.64 -36.51
C ASN A 1085 0.09 12.71 -37.08
N THR A 1086 -0.09 13.79 -36.35
CA THR A 1086 -0.44 15.09 -36.94
C THR A 1086 0.73 16.03 -36.71
N THR A 1087 1.42 16.37 -37.79
CA THR A 1087 2.34 17.51 -37.82
C THR A 1087 1.56 18.79 -37.56
N ASN A 1088 2.24 19.82 -37.07
CA ASN A 1088 1.65 21.14 -36.93
C ASN A 1088 2.75 22.18 -37.13
N ASP A 1089 2.98 22.54 -38.39
CA ASP A 1089 4.03 23.47 -38.80
C ASP A 1089 3.73 24.89 -38.32
N LEU A 1090 4.72 25.52 -37.70
CA LEU A 1090 4.77 26.96 -37.49
C LEU A 1090 6.09 27.47 -38.07
N LEU A 1091 6.02 27.96 -39.32
CA LEU A 1091 7.13 28.61 -40.00
C LEU A 1091 7.45 29.98 -39.34
N PRO A 1092 8.72 30.43 -39.42
CA PRO A 1092 9.19 31.58 -38.65
C PRO A 1092 9.04 32.93 -39.37
N VAL A 1093 8.92 33.98 -38.55
CA VAL A 1093 9.40 35.36 -38.79
C VAL A 1093 10.09 35.83 -37.50
#